data_AF-A0A8H6LPA2-F1
#
_entry.id   AF-A0A8H6LPA2-F1
#
_cell.length_a   1.000
_cell.length_b   1.000
_cell.length_c   1.000
_cell.angle_alpha   90.00
_cell.angle_beta   90.00
_cell.angle_gamma   90.00
#
_symmetry.space_group_name_H-M   'P 1'
#
loop_
_entity.id
_entity.type
_entity.pdbx_description
1 polymer ?
#
loop_
_entity_poly.entity_id
_entity_poly.type
_entity_poly.pdbx_seq_one_letter_code
_entity_poly.pdbx_strand_id
1 'polypeptide(L)'
;MDGSLSVEELTRLLREAEQRAKEARQRAEEAERERQEERQRAEREKQRAEEAERERQEERQRAEREQQRAEREQQRAEREQQRAEREQQRAEREQQRAEASEEQTRLTTLDEYIAACHASVFSRFAVETDPKLTSKGSITNPRDKWCPKNLRPWPDFLDQQKLTFGTLYDSFPTESRVFENRNFLAGLGNRISQRPIADEKTLEYFLHNSVEDPVRAIIQQLKQVEEVSRAFQIGDGVVFENHPHALSDVAEEVVERETPPTPPRTPDHRRDLNQLRPDQICVYRSDNTLSSRRTMVYVSEYKPPHKLTAPHLRLGLRAMDIHREVVNRRTIPTSVDPDARFQYHAEKLTASAITQTYHYMIESGLEYGLLTTGEAIVFLKVDWDEPETLYYHLAEPGPEVSAHPNNLHICTAVGQYLAFTLMALGSPGERREIRQEERLKAMKDLKTWAEDFESTLRSIPENERSASSDYSPGHEPTTYKDVDRSPALPRRRTRRTAECQIVEGSLRKDDRQEPSDDESASRPPDTPTPTGRNARQGTRRSQRLALRPRGGGGEQGRQYCTQKCLLGMVKGGFLDPKCPNVTLHRKSCAPARARHPVNHEEWLRLLWMQLKQSLDDGIRPLGEGGARGVLFQVTLLAHGYTFVSKGTVRAFIKDLKHEAAAYERLKPIQGVHVPVFLGAVDLRSMNKTYYYDHRVYVVHMTFLSWGGCSIDRAHRIGDMDRSLEDEAIRSLRAMHREGVVHKDVRLANMLFNPETSGVMVIDFERALLLNPPRRPLAQLVPNKRAWKSETMDAKKVTGDSSKRSGSSQSFSEDIWLAKTAFLEWNANPWARIARAVC
;
A
#
# COMPACT_ATOMS: atom_id res chain seq x y z
N MET A 1 -127.45 118.30 -32.43
CA MET A 1 -128.83 118.02 -32.01
C MET A 1 -128.73 116.84 -31.08
N ASP A 2 -128.48 117.15 -29.81
CA ASP A 2 -129.53 117.28 -28.77
C ASP A 2 -130.08 115.89 -28.40
N GLY A 3 -129.95 115.40 -27.17
CA GLY A 3 -129.54 116.05 -25.93
C GLY A 3 -130.01 115.17 -24.77
N SER A 4 -129.30 115.27 -23.65
CA SER A 4 -129.57 114.67 -22.33
C SER A 4 -129.48 113.13 -22.21
N LEU A 5 -128.27 112.69 -21.85
CA LEU A 5 -127.95 111.40 -21.21
C LEU A 5 -128.72 111.26 -19.88
N SER A 6 -129.40 110.13 -19.69
CA SER A 6 -129.91 109.71 -18.39
C SER A 6 -128.76 109.20 -17.51
N VAL A 7 -128.69 109.72 -16.29
CA VAL A 7 -127.72 109.35 -15.24
C VAL A 7 -127.73 107.84 -14.95
N GLU A 8 -128.82 107.12 -15.25
CA GLU A 8 -128.93 105.68 -14.99
C GLU A 8 -128.09 104.80 -15.94
N GLU A 9 -127.88 105.22 -17.20
CA GLU A 9 -127.17 104.39 -18.19
C GLU A 9 -125.64 104.48 -18.06
N LEU A 10 -125.13 105.66 -17.68
CA LEU A 10 -123.72 105.89 -17.33
C LEU A 10 -123.35 105.18 -16.02
N THR A 11 -124.27 105.09 -15.05
CA THR A 11 -124.06 104.37 -13.79
C THR A 11 -124.01 102.85 -13.99
N ARG A 12 -124.76 102.31 -14.96
CA ARG A 12 -124.70 100.88 -15.32
C ARG A 12 -123.37 100.51 -15.98
N LEU A 13 -122.89 101.32 -16.92
CA LEU A 13 -121.62 101.08 -17.61
C LEU A 13 -120.39 101.27 -16.70
N LEU A 14 -120.43 102.23 -15.76
CA LEU A 14 -119.37 102.38 -14.74
C LEU A 14 -119.33 101.20 -13.77
N ARG A 15 -120.50 100.68 -13.34
CA ARG A 15 -120.56 99.46 -12.49
C ARG A 15 -120.06 98.22 -13.23
N GLU A 16 -120.39 98.04 -14.51
CA GLU A 16 -119.88 96.93 -15.31
C GLU A 16 -118.37 97.02 -15.57
N ALA A 17 -117.85 98.24 -15.79
CA ALA A 17 -116.41 98.46 -15.95
C ALA A 17 -115.63 98.24 -14.63
N GLU A 18 -116.17 98.69 -13.49
CA GLU A 18 -115.58 98.43 -12.17
C GLU A 18 -115.64 96.95 -11.78
N GLN A 19 -116.72 96.25 -12.13
CA GLN A 19 -116.85 94.81 -11.90
C GLN A 19 -115.83 94.03 -12.75
N ARG A 20 -115.68 94.37 -14.04
CA ARG A 20 -114.65 93.77 -14.91
C ARG A 20 -113.23 94.10 -14.48
N ALA A 21 -112.99 95.32 -14.00
CA ALA A 21 -111.69 95.70 -13.45
C ALA A 21 -111.36 94.94 -12.17
N LYS A 22 -112.33 94.73 -11.27
CA LYS A 22 -112.17 93.90 -10.06
C LYS A 22 -111.94 92.43 -10.39
N GLU A 23 -112.70 91.86 -11.33
CA GLU A 23 -112.50 90.48 -11.80
C GLU A 23 -111.15 90.30 -12.50
N ALA A 24 -110.71 91.26 -13.31
CA ALA A 24 -109.38 91.23 -13.92
C ALA A 24 -108.25 91.34 -12.89
N ARG A 25 -108.44 92.15 -11.83
CA ARG A 25 -107.47 92.27 -10.73
C ARG A 25 -107.39 90.98 -9.91
N GLN A 26 -108.53 90.36 -9.59
CA GLN A 26 -108.56 89.07 -8.89
C GLN A 26 -107.91 87.96 -9.73
N ARG A 27 -108.18 87.88 -11.03
CA ARG A 27 -107.51 86.91 -11.91
C ARG A 27 -106.00 87.17 -12.04
N ALA A 28 -105.58 88.43 -12.03
CA ALA A 28 -104.16 88.78 -12.06
C ALA A 28 -103.45 88.41 -10.74
N GLU A 29 -104.08 88.67 -9.59
CA GLU A 29 -103.57 88.28 -8.27
C GLU A 29 -103.54 86.75 -8.08
N GLU A 30 -104.55 86.04 -8.58
CA GLU A 30 -104.61 84.57 -8.57
C GLU A 30 -103.52 83.96 -9.47
N ALA A 31 -103.35 84.49 -10.69
CA ALA A 31 -102.26 84.09 -11.59
C ALA A 31 -100.86 84.47 -11.07
N GLU A 32 -100.74 85.53 -10.27
CA GLU A 32 -99.48 85.88 -9.60
C GLU A 32 -99.18 84.98 -8.40
N ARG A 33 -100.21 84.59 -7.64
CA ARG A 33 -100.10 83.56 -6.60
C ARG A 33 -99.73 82.20 -7.17
N GLU A 34 -100.38 81.74 -8.24
CA GLU A 34 -100.02 80.48 -8.90
C GLU A 34 -98.58 80.51 -9.40
N ARG A 35 -98.13 81.62 -10.01
CA ARG A 35 -96.73 81.78 -10.43
C ARG A 35 -95.75 81.82 -9.26
N GLN A 36 -96.12 82.39 -8.11
CA GLN A 36 -95.31 82.33 -6.90
C GLN A 36 -95.25 80.93 -6.30
N GLU A 37 -96.37 80.20 -6.25
CA GLU A 37 -96.42 78.82 -5.78
C GLU A 37 -95.65 77.87 -6.69
N GLU A 38 -95.72 78.06 -8.01
CA GLU A 38 -94.96 77.30 -8.99
C GLU A 38 -93.46 77.60 -8.89
N ARG A 39 -93.07 78.87 -8.69
CA ARG A 39 -91.67 79.24 -8.39
C ARG A 39 -91.17 78.61 -7.09
N GLN A 40 -91.98 78.64 -6.02
CA GLN A 40 -91.61 78.00 -4.75
C GLN A 40 -91.53 76.47 -4.86
N ARG A 41 -92.39 75.84 -5.68
CA ARG A 41 -92.29 74.41 -5.99
C ARG A 41 -91.00 74.11 -6.75
N ALA A 42 -90.71 74.86 -7.80
CA ALA A 42 -89.49 74.71 -8.60
C ALA A 42 -88.23 74.93 -7.75
N GLU A 43 -88.24 75.89 -6.83
CA GLU A 43 -87.10 76.17 -5.93
C GLU A 43 -86.91 75.06 -4.88
N ARG A 44 -87.98 74.51 -4.31
CA ARG A 44 -87.92 73.34 -3.41
C ARG A 44 -87.50 72.06 -4.14
N GLU A 45 -87.88 71.92 -5.41
CA GLU A 45 -87.48 70.79 -6.24
C GLU A 45 -86.01 70.90 -6.64
N LYS A 46 -85.54 72.12 -6.94
CA LYS A 46 -84.12 72.42 -7.17
C LYS A 46 -83.27 72.17 -5.92
N GLN A 47 -83.71 72.61 -4.74
CA GLN A 47 -83.01 72.33 -3.48
C GLN A 47 -82.93 70.82 -3.17
N ARG A 48 -84.03 70.08 -3.39
CA ARG A 48 -84.01 68.61 -3.24
C ARG A 48 -83.10 67.93 -4.27
N ALA A 49 -83.04 68.43 -5.49
CA ALA A 49 -82.13 67.93 -6.52
C ALA A 49 -80.66 68.19 -6.15
N GLU A 50 -80.34 69.39 -5.65
CA GLU A 50 -79.00 69.78 -5.18
C GLU A 50 -78.56 68.98 -3.94
N GLU A 51 -79.46 68.76 -2.98
CA GLU A 51 -79.19 67.94 -1.79
C GLU A 51 -78.98 66.47 -2.16
N ALA A 52 -79.83 65.91 -3.03
CA ALA A 52 -79.66 64.55 -3.53
C ALA A 52 -78.39 64.40 -4.38
N GLU A 53 -77.96 65.45 -5.11
CA GLU A 53 -76.70 65.45 -5.83
C GLU A 53 -75.49 65.49 -4.89
N ARG A 54 -75.59 66.27 -3.80
CA ARG A 54 -74.57 66.33 -2.77
C ARG A 54 -74.43 64.99 -2.02
N GLU A 55 -75.54 64.34 -1.66
CA GLU A 55 -75.52 63.00 -1.08
C GLU A 55 -74.89 61.97 -2.02
N ARG A 56 -75.24 61.99 -3.31
CA ARG A 56 -74.59 61.14 -4.33
C ARG A 56 -73.10 61.42 -4.46
N GLN A 57 -72.66 62.67 -4.34
CA GLN A 57 -71.24 63.03 -4.36
C GLN A 57 -70.51 62.53 -3.10
N GLU A 58 -71.12 62.67 -1.92
CA GLU A 58 -70.55 62.18 -0.67
C GLU A 58 -70.47 60.64 -0.63
N GLU A 59 -71.50 59.95 -1.15
CA GLU A 59 -71.50 58.49 -1.30
C GLU A 59 -70.45 58.02 -2.29
N ARG A 60 -70.30 58.69 -3.44
CA ARG A 60 -69.21 58.43 -4.40
C ARG A 60 -67.83 58.63 -3.76
N GLN A 61 -67.63 59.71 -3.01
CA GLN A 61 -66.37 59.94 -2.30
C GLN A 61 -66.09 58.90 -1.22
N ARG A 62 -67.12 58.40 -0.52
CA ARG A 62 -66.96 57.30 0.45
C ARG A 62 -66.58 56.00 -0.26
N ALA A 63 -67.27 55.66 -1.35
CA ALA A 63 -66.96 54.50 -2.16
C ALA A 63 -65.54 54.55 -2.75
N GLU A 64 -65.11 55.71 -3.27
CA GLU A 64 -63.75 55.91 -3.77
C GLU A 64 -62.69 55.75 -2.66
N ARG A 65 -62.95 56.28 -1.46
CA ARG A 65 -62.03 56.11 -0.31
C ARG A 65 -61.96 54.67 0.17
N GLU A 66 -63.07 53.95 0.14
CA GLU A 66 -63.14 52.53 0.50
C GLU A 66 -62.41 51.67 -0.54
N GLN A 67 -62.64 51.94 -1.82
CA GLN A 67 -61.92 51.31 -2.92
C GLN A 67 -60.41 51.57 -2.83
N GLN A 68 -59.98 52.80 -2.56
CA GLN A 68 -58.57 53.12 -2.34
C GLN A 68 -57.97 52.42 -1.11
N ARG A 69 -58.76 52.19 -0.05
CA ARG A 69 -58.29 51.41 1.11
C ARG A 69 -58.14 49.93 0.75
N ALA A 70 -59.13 49.35 0.08
CA ALA A 70 -59.09 47.97 -0.39
C ALA A 70 -57.91 47.73 -1.35
N GLU A 71 -57.66 48.63 -2.30
CA GLU A 71 -56.51 48.56 -3.20
C GLU A 71 -55.18 48.64 -2.45
N ARG A 72 -55.06 49.53 -1.45
CA ARG A 72 -53.84 49.63 -0.62
C ARG A 72 -53.61 48.39 0.23
N GLU A 73 -54.67 47.79 0.75
CA GLU A 73 -54.62 46.55 1.52
C GLU A 73 -54.24 45.37 0.63
N GLN A 74 -54.84 45.26 -0.56
CA GLN A 74 -54.48 44.27 -1.56
C GLN A 74 -53.01 44.43 -2.01
N GLN A 75 -52.56 45.66 -2.30
CA GLN A 75 -51.16 45.91 -2.62
C GLN A 75 -50.21 45.57 -1.46
N ARG A 76 -50.65 45.77 -0.20
CA ARG A 76 -49.85 45.38 0.97
C ARG A 76 -49.78 43.86 1.09
N ALA A 77 -50.90 43.16 0.95
CA ALA A 77 -50.98 41.70 0.98
C ALA A 77 -50.15 41.08 -0.16
N GLU A 78 -50.24 41.61 -1.39
CA GLU A 78 -49.42 41.17 -2.53
C GLU A 78 -47.93 41.39 -2.27
N ARG A 79 -47.53 42.53 -1.68
CA ARG A 79 -46.12 42.79 -1.32
C ARG A 79 -45.62 41.87 -0.21
N GLU A 80 -46.48 41.54 0.75
CA GLU A 80 -46.16 40.62 1.84
C GLU A 80 -46.04 39.19 1.33
N GLN A 81 -46.96 38.75 0.47
CA GLN A 81 -46.89 37.47 -0.22
C GLN A 81 -45.62 37.37 -1.10
N GLN A 82 -45.32 38.39 -1.89
CA GLN A 82 -44.07 38.43 -2.67
C GLN A 82 -42.83 38.41 -1.79
N ARG A 83 -42.86 39.01 -0.59
CA ARG A 83 -41.75 38.96 0.36
C ARG A 83 -41.61 37.54 0.93
N ALA A 84 -42.70 36.91 1.33
CA ALA A 84 -42.72 35.55 1.84
C ALA A 84 -42.25 34.54 0.78
N GLU A 85 -42.71 34.65 -0.47
CA GLU A 85 -42.25 33.81 -1.59
C GLU A 85 -40.75 33.98 -1.86
N ARG A 86 -40.23 35.22 -1.83
CA ARG A 86 -38.79 35.48 -1.99
C ARG A 86 -37.96 34.93 -0.83
N GLU A 87 -38.49 34.99 0.39
CA GLU A 87 -37.85 34.44 1.57
C GLU A 87 -37.83 32.91 1.53
N GLN A 88 -38.94 32.28 1.16
CA GLN A 88 -39.01 30.83 0.95
C GLN A 88 -38.05 30.38 -0.16
N GLN A 89 -38.03 31.06 -1.31
CA GLN A 89 -37.06 30.75 -2.37
C GLN A 89 -35.61 30.94 -1.91
N ARG A 90 -35.33 31.91 -1.04
CA ARG A 90 -33.99 32.09 -0.46
C ARG A 90 -33.64 30.95 0.48
N ALA A 91 -34.56 30.57 1.37
CA ALA A 91 -34.40 29.46 2.31
C ALA A 91 -34.20 28.12 1.58
N GLU A 92 -35.01 27.83 0.56
CA GLU A 92 -34.87 26.64 -0.28
C GLU A 92 -33.50 26.60 -0.99
N ARG A 93 -33.04 27.74 -1.54
CA ARG A 93 -31.70 27.82 -2.17
C ARG A 93 -30.56 27.65 -1.15
N GLU A 94 -30.73 28.17 0.05
CA GLU A 94 -29.75 28.02 1.13
C GLU A 94 -29.70 26.58 1.62
N GLN A 95 -30.85 25.94 1.79
CA GLN A 95 -30.96 24.53 2.12
C GLN A 95 -30.32 23.65 1.04
N GLN A 96 -30.65 23.86 -0.24
CA GLN A 96 -30.03 23.14 -1.35
C GLN A 96 -28.50 23.34 -1.38
N ARG A 97 -28.01 24.54 -1.07
CA ARG A 97 -26.57 24.82 -0.97
C ARG A 97 -25.94 24.09 0.21
N ALA A 98 -26.61 24.05 1.36
CA ALA A 98 -26.14 23.35 2.54
C ALA A 98 -26.08 21.83 2.29
N GLU A 99 -27.14 21.24 1.73
CA GLU A 99 -27.20 19.83 1.36
C GLU A 99 -26.12 19.46 0.33
N ALA A 100 -25.92 20.27 -0.71
CA ALA A 100 -24.85 20.05 -1.70
C ALA A 100 -23.44 20.14 -1.06
N SER A 101 -23.23 21.08 -0.14
CA SER A 101 -21.97 21.21 0.59
C SER A 101 -21.72 20.03 1.54
N GLU A 102 -22.77 19.54 2.21
CA GLU A 102 -22.70 18.37 3.08
C GLU A 102 -22.40 17.11 2.27
N GLU A 103 -23.06 16.91 1.12
CA GLU A 103 -22.76 15.79 0.23
C GLU A 103 -21.31 15.80 -0.27
N GLN A 104 -20.76 16.99 -0.54
CA GLN A 104 -19.39 17.13 -1.04
C GLN A 104 -18.33 16.91 0.07
N THR A 105 -18.69 17.14 1.34
CA THR A 105 -17.78 17.08 2.49
C THR A 105 -17.93 15.83 3.35
N ARG A 106 -19.05 15.09 3.23
CA ARG A 106 -19.22 13.80 3.92
C ARG A 106 -18.22 12.76 3.43
N LEU A 107 -17.84 11.86 4.33
CA LEU A 107 -17.05 10.69 4.00
C LEU A 107 -17.83 9.77 3.04
N THR A 108 -17.08 9.09 2.18
CA THR A 108 -17.62 8.23 1.14
C THR A 108 -17.66 6.78 1.59
N THR A 109 -18.61 6.01 1.04
CA THR A 109 -18.59 4.55 1.11
C THR A 109 -17.50 3.97 0.21
N LEU A 110 -17.21 2.67 0.28
CA LEU A 110 -16.18 2.04 -0.56
C LEU A 110 -16.42 2.28 -2.06
N ASP A 111 -17.65 2.05 -2.52
CA ASP A 111 -17.99 2.19 -3.94
C ASP A 111 -18.02 3.66 -4.37
N GLU A 112 -18.56 4.55 -3.53
CA GLU A 112 -18.53 5.99 -3.77
C GLU A 112 -17.10 6.53 -3.86
N TYR A 113 -16.20 6.02 -3.01
CA TYR A 113 -14.80 6.41 -2.97
C TYR A 113 -14.08 5.99 -4.26
N ILE A 114 -14.16 4.70 -4.61
CA ILE A 114 -13.54 4.16 -5.84
C ILE A 114 -14.08 4.90 -7.08
N ALA A 115 -15.40 5.13 -7.14
CA ALA A 115 -16.04 5.90 -8.21
C ALA A 115 -15.50 7.34 -8.27
N ALA A 116 -15.41 8.01 -7.12
CA ALA A 116 -14.93 9.38 -7.03
C ALA A 116 -13.43 9.51 -7.37
N CYS A 117 -12.60 8.53 -7.00
CA CYS A 117 -11.20 8.45 -7.41
C CYS A 117 -11.09 8.40 -8.94
N HIS A 118 -11.92 7.58 -9.60
CA HIS A 118 -11.92 7.52 -11.05
C HIS A 118 -12.40 8.83 -11.69
N ALA A 119 -13.60 9.30 -11.30
CA ALA A 119 -14.24 10.45 -11.91
C ALA A 119 -13.51 11.78 -11.65
N SER A 120 -12.94 11.97 -10.46
CA SER A 120 -12.31 13.24 -10.06
C SER A 120 -10.80 13.27 -10.27
N VAL A 121 -10.12 12.12 -10.18
CA VAL A 121 -8.64 12.05 -10.14
C VAL A 121 -8.10 11.32 -11.37
N PHE A 122 -8.44 10.05 -11.57
CA PHE A 122 -7.88 9.24 -12.65
C PHE A 122 -8.29 9.76 -14.04
N SER A 123 -9.51 10.29 -14.19
CA SER A 123 -9.99 10.92 -15.42
C SER A 123 -9.16 12.14 -15.87
N ARG A 124 -8.31 12.68 -14.99
CA ARG A 124 -7.37 13.77 -15.28
C ARG A 124 -6.04 13.28 -15.87
N PHE A 125 -5.93 11.99 -16.20
CA PHE A 125 -4.79 11.43 -16.91
C PHE A 125 -4.59 12.16 -18.25
N ALA A 126 -3.42 12.76 -18.43
CA ALA A 126 -3.05 13.48 -19.64
C ALA A 126 -1.60 13.19 -19.98
N VAL A 127 -1.34 12.82 -21.23
CA VAL A 127 -0.01 12.52 -21.76
C VAL A 127 0.56 13.77 -22.42
N GLU A 128 1.84 14.07 -22.19
CA GLU A 128 2.54 15.11 -22.94
C GLU A 128 2.73 14.67 -24.39
N THR A 129 2.23 15.49 -25.32
CA THR A 129 2.23 15.18 -26.76
C THR A 129 3.45 15.73 -27.49
N ASP A 130 4.14 16.74 -26.94
CA ASP A 130 5.34 17.30 -27.57
C ASP A 130 6.57 16.39 -27.34
N PRO A 131 7.13 15.75 -28.39
CA PRO A 131 8.30 14.86 -28.25
C PRO A 131 9.57 15.57 -27.74
N LYS A 132 9.60 16.91 -27.76
CA LYS A 132 10.70 17.71 -27.20
C LYS A 132 10.64 17.83 -25.69
N LEU A 133 9.45 17.68 -25.11
CA LEU A 133 9.20 17.78 -23.67
C LEU A 133 9.19 16.40 -22.99
N THR A 134 9.04 15.32 -23.77
CA THR A 134 9.10 13.93 -23.27
C THR A 134 10.53 13.45 -23.02
N SER A 135 10.70 12.54 -22.04
CA SER A 135 12.01 11.99 -21.71
C SER A 135 12.60 11.15 -22.86
N LYS A 136 13.85 11.48 -23.25
CA LYS A 136 14.70 10.65 -24.15
C LYS A 136 15.71 9.81 -23.37
N GLY A 137 15.63 9.83 -22.05
CA GLY A 137 16.51 9.11 -21.13
C GLY A 137 16.41 7.60 -21.31
N SER A 138 17.47 6.89 -20.93
CA SER A 138 17.50 5.42 -20.98
C SER A 138 16.46 4.86 -20.00
N ILE A 139 15.46 4.14 -20.52
CA ILE A 139 14.63 3.24 -19.70
C ILE A 139 15.36 1.91 -19.50
N THR A 140 15.04 1.26 -18.39
CA THR A 140 15.38 -0.12 -18.00
C THR A 140 15.88 -1.04 -19.11
N ASN A 141 16.99 -1.73 -18.81
CA ASN A 141 17.69 -2.58 -19.75
C ASN A 141 17.39 -4.08 -19.57
N PRO A 142 16.56 -4.72 -20.42
CA PRO A 142 16.23 -6.14 -20.37
C PRO A 142 17.34 -7.05 -20.90
N ARG A 143 18.47 -6.51 -21.36
CA ARG A 143 19.61 -7.31 -21.78
C ARG A 143 20.09 -8.19 -20.63
N ASP A 144 20.38 -9.45 -20.97
CA ASP A 144 20.84 -10.52 -20.08
C ASP A 144 19.81 -10.94 -19.00
N LYS A 145 18.55 -10.47 -19.11
CA LYS A 145 17.46 -10.87 -18.19
C LYS A 145 16.75 -12.13 -18.65
N TRP A 146 16.28 -12.94 -17.70
CA TRP A 146 15.48 -14.14 -18.00
C TRP A 146 14.18 -13.74 -18.70
N CYS A 147 13.89 -14.45 -19.78
CA CYS A 147 12.73 -14.23 -20.63
C CYS A 147 11.78 -15.42 -20.53
N PRO A 148 10.46 -15.18 -20.38
CA PRO A 148 9.49 -16.26 -20.44
C PRO A 148 9.47 -16.84 -21.87
N LYS A 149 9.31 -18.15 -21.97
CA LYS A 149 9.24 -18.83 -23.26
C LYS A 149 7.85 -18.71 -23.86
N ASN A 150 6.82 -19.00 -23.06
CA ASN A 150 5.42 -18.96 -23.49
C ASN A 150 4.72 -17.76 -22.85
N LEU A 151 4.06 -16.95 -23.66
CA LEU A 151 3.10 -15.96 -23.20
C LEU A 151 1.69 -16.50 -23.44
N ARG A 152 0.81 -16.43 -22.46
CA ARG A 152 -0.58 -16.91 -22.56
C ARG A 152 -1.56 -15.97 -21.89
N PRO A 153 -2.80 -15.79 -22.40
CA PRO A 153 -3.85 -15.11 -21.66
C PRO A 153 -4.10 -15.82 -20.33
N TRP A 154 -4.40 -15.06 -19.29
CA TRP A 154 -4.80 -15.56 -17.98
C TRP A 154 -6.32 -15.84 -18.00
N PRO A 155 -6.74 -17.10 -18.14
CA PRO A 155 -8.12 -17.42 -18.53
C PRO A 155 -9.14 -17.13 -17.42
N ASP A 156 -8.77 -17.32 -16.16
CA ASP A 156 -9.66 -17.22 -14.99
C ASP A 156 -9.49 -15.91 -14.21
N PHE A 157 -8.73 -14.93 -14.73
CA PHE A 157 -8.50 -13.66 -14.04
C PHE A 157 -9.80 -12.93 -13.67
N LEU A 158 -10.74 -12.84 -14.62
CA LEU A 158 -12.02 -12.15 -14.40
C LEU A 158 -12.89 -12.87 -13.36
N ASP A 159 -12.89 -14.20 -13.37
CA ASP A 159 -13.61 -15.00 -12.38
C ASP A 159 -13.00 -14.85 -10.98
N GLN A 160 -11.66 -14.85 -10.89
CA GLN A 160 -10.95 -14.57 -9.64
C GLN A 160 -11.26 -13.17 -9.12
N GLN A 161 -11.22 -12.14 -9.98
CA GLN A 161 -11.59 -10.78 -9.61
C GLN A 161 -13.02 -10.70 -9.06
N LYS A 162 -14.00 -11.32 -9.73
CA LYS A 162 -15.40 -11.35 -9.28
C LYS A 162 -15.54 -12.03 -7.92
N LEU A 163 -14.82 -13.13 -7.71
CA LEU A 163 -14.82 -13.86 -6.44
C LEU A 163 -14.15 -13.04 -5.32
N THR A 164 -13.07 -12.32 -5.63
CA THR A 164 -12.39 -11.42 -4.69
C THR A 164 -13.31 -10.30 -4.24
N PHE A 165 -13.98 -9.61 -5.17
CA PHE A 165 -14.96 -8.58 -4.81
C PHE A 165 -16.17 -9.15 -4.06
N GLY A 166 -16.67 -10.31 -4.46
CA GLY A 166 -17.78 -10.96 -3.75
C GLY A 166 -17.41 -11.35 -2.32
N THR A 167 -16.19 -11.84 -2.10
CA THR A 167 -15.67 -12.14 -0.76
C THR A 167 -15.46 -10.86 0.06
N LEU A 168 -14.97 -9.80 -0.58
CA LEU A 168 -14.81 -8.48 0.05
C LEU A 168 -16.16 -7.91 0.50
N TYR A 169 -17.19 -7.95 -0.34
CA TYR A 169 -18.53 -7.44 -0.02
C TYR A 169 -19.30 -8.30 0.97
N ASP A 170 -19.06 -9.63 1.03
CA ASP A 170 -19.63 -10.48 2.10
C ASP A 170 -18.99 -10.17 3.47
N SER A 171 -17.75 -9.66 3.48
CA SER A 171 -16.94 -9.48 4.70
C SER A 171 -16.86 -8.03 5.20
N PHE A 172 -16.96 -7.03 4.32
CA PHE A 172 -16.79 -5.61 4.64
C PHE A 172 -18.14 -4.88 4.69
N PRO A 173 -18.39 -4.02 5.69
CA PRO A 173 -19.62 -3.22 5.74
C PRO A 173 -19.61 -2.12 4.67
N THR A 174 -20.20 -2.39 3.50
CA THR A 174 -20.19 -1.50 2.33
C THR A 174 -20.83 -0.13 2.57
N GLU A 175 -21.81 -0.05 3.45
CA GLU A 175 -22.50 1.21 3.82
C GLU A 175 -21.66 2.11 4.75
N SER A 176 -20.50 1.63 5.22
CA SER A 176 -19.62 2.39 6.10
C SER A 176 -18.95 3.55 5.36
N ARG A 177 -19.14 4.77 5.88
CA ARG A 177 -18.59 6.01 5.32
C ARG A 177 -17.28 6.38 6.02
N VAL A 178 -16.19 5.74 5.61
CA VAL A 178 -14.86 5.86 6.25
C VAL A 178 -13.77 6.42 5.34
N PHE A 179 -14.07 6.64 4.05
CA PHE A 179 -13.10 7.08 3.06
C PHE A 179 -13.19 8.58 2.76
N GLU A 180 -12.15 9.15 2.15
CA GLU A 180 -12.07 10.59 1.92
C GLU A 180 -13.26 11.13 1.11
N ASN A 181 -13.60 12.39 1.38
CA ASN A 181 -14.75 13.04 0.74
C ASN A 181 -14.47 13.47 -0.70
N ARG A 182 -15.56 13.70 -1.44
CA ARG A 182 -15.50 14.12 -2.85
C ARG A 182 -14.79 15.46 -3.04
N ASN A 183 -14.87 16.38 -2.08
CA ASN A 183 -14.18 17.68 -2.15
C ASN A 183 -12.65 17.52 -2.20
N PHE A 184 -12.13 16.68 -1.32
CA PHE A 184 -10.71 16.37 -1.25
C PHE A 184 -10.22 15.76 -2.57
N LEU A 185 -10.95 14.78 -3.09
CA LEU A 185 -10.61 14.12 -4.36
C LEU A 185 -10.67 15.09 -5.55
N ALA A 186 -11.66 15.99 -5.61
CA ALA A 186 -11.73 17.03 -6.63
C ALA A 186 -10.53 17.99 -6.55
N GLY A 187 -10.13 18.40 -5.35
CA GLY A 187 -8.94 19.21 -5.11
C GLY A 187 -7.65 18.49 -5.52
N LEU A 188 -7.54 17.19 -5.21
CA LEU A 188 -6.41 16.35 -5.62
C LEU A 188 -6.32 16.22 -7.15
N GLY A 189 -7.45 15.95 -7.81
CA GLY A 189 -7.54 15.88 -9.27
C GLY A 189 -7.08 17.17 -9.96
N ASN A 190 -7.48 18.33 -9.44
CA ASN A 190 -7.05 19.63 -9.97
C ASN A 190 -5.55 19.88 -9.79
N ARG A 191 -4.92 19.31 -8.75
CA ARG A 191 -3.47 19.41 -8.51
C ARG A 191 -2.70 18.53 -9.48
N ILE A 192 -3.15 17.29 -9.68
CA ILE A 192 -2.51 16.31 -10.55
C ILE A 192 -2.63 16.73 -12.02
N SER A 193 -3.78 17.29 -12.42
CA SER A 193 -4.01 17.75 -13.81
C SER A 193 -3.07 18.87 -14.28
N GLN A 194 -2.29 19.49 -13.38
CA GLN A 194 -1.31 20.52 -13.74
C GLN A 194 -0.01 19.94 -14.33
N ARG A 195 0.17 18.62 -14.28
CA ARG A 195 1.41 17.94 -14.71
C ARG A 195 1.09 16.82 -15.69
N PRO A 196 1.09 17.09 -17.01
CA PRO A 196 1.02 16.06 -18.03
C PRO A 196 2.17 15.06 -17.87
N ILE A 197 1.93 13.82 -18.28
CA ILE A 197 2.90 12.73 -18.17
C ILE A 197 3.92 12.86 -19.30
N ALA A 198 5.10 13.36 -18.95
CA ALA A 198 6.22 13.57 -19.86
C ALA A 198 7.34 12.54 -19.67
N ASP A 199 7.39 11.89 -18.50
CA ASP A 199 8.45 10.99 -18.09
C ASP A 199 7.96 9.97 -17.05
N GLU A 200 8.87 9.11 -16.60
CA GLU A 200 8.63 8.03 -15.64
C GLU A 200 8.25 8.60 -14.27
N LYS A 201 8.87 9.70 -13.86
CA LYS A 201 8.66 10.32 -12.54
C LYS A 201 7.29 11.02 -12.44
N THR A 202 6.84 11.62 -13.52
CA THR A 202 5.51 12.21 -13.63
C THR A 202 4.43 11.13 -13.68
N LEU A 203 4.69 10.01 -14.36
CA LEU A 203 3.84 8.82 -14.30
C LEU A 203 3.78 8.22 -12.89
N GLU A 204 4.92 8.07 -12.23
CA GLU A 204 5.02 7.60 -10.84
C GLU A 204 4.20 8.48 -9.91
N TYR A 205 4.40 9.80 -9.98
CA TYR A 205 3.62 10.77 -9.21
C TYR A 205 2.12 10.63 -9.46
N PHE A 206 1.70 10.48 -10.72
CA PHE A 206 0.30 10.29 -11.07
C PHE A 206 -0.27 9.01 -10.44
N LEU A 207 0.40 7.87 -10.63
CA LEU A 207 -0.07 6.56 -10.16
C LEU A 207 -0.11 6.48 -8.62
N HIS A 208 0.88 7.04 -7.93
CA HIS A 208 0.87 7.10 -6.47
C HIS A 208 -0.39 7.80 -5.95
N ASN A 209 -0.68 8.99 -6.47
CA ASN A 209 -1.78 9.80 -5.95
C ASN A 209 -3.16 9.34 -6.44
N SER A 210 -3.24 8.74 -7.64
CA SER A 210 -4.53 8.38 -8.26
C SER A 210 -4.94 6.92 -8.06
N VAL A 211 -3.99 6.02 -7.76
CA VAL A 211 -4.24 4.58 -7.66
C VAL A 211 -3.67 3.99 -6.36
N GLU A 212 -2.36 4.12 -6.12
CA GLU A 212 -1.70 3.35 -5.06
C GLU A 212 -2.02 3.86 -3.65
N ASP A 213 -2.06 5.18 -3.45
CA ASP A 213 -2.48 5.77 -2.18
C ASP A 213 -3.95 5.49 -1.87
N PRO A 214 -4.90 5.63 -2.82
CA PRO A 214 -6.27 5.17 -2.62
C PRO A 214 -6.37 3.68 -2.25
N VAL A 215 -5.63 2.80 -2.94
CA VAL A 215 -5.62 1.35 -2.62
C VAL A 215 -5.04 1.11 -1.23
N ARG A 216 -3.96 1.80 -0.86
CA ARG A 216 -3.36 1.76 0.47
C ARG A 216 -4.34 2.24 1.55
N ALA A 217 -5.06 3.33 1.31
CA ALA A 217 -6.09 3.85 2.20
C ALA A 217 -7.24 2.86 2.38
N ILE A 218 -7.68 2.22 1.29
CA ILE A 218 -8.68 1.14 1.35
C ILE A 218 -8.19 0.00 2.22
N ILE A 219 -7.00 -0.56 1.95
CA ILE A 219 -6.42 -1.67 2.72
C ILE A 219 -6.26 -1.32 4.20
N GLN A 220 -5.95 -0.06 4.53
CA GLN A 220 -5.87 0.42 5.92
C GLN A 220 -7.21 0.46 6.66
N GLN A 221 -8.33 0.60 5.95
CA GLN A 221 -9.66 0.42 6.55
C GLN A 221 -10.05 -1.05 6.59
N LEU A 222 -9.76 -1.81 5.53
CA LEU A 222 -10.04 -3.25 5.47
C LEU A 222 -9.36 -4.04 6.60
N LYS A 223 -8.12 -3.67 6.98
CA LYS A 223 -7.40 -4.35 8.07
C LYS A 223 -8.07 -4.21 9.45
N GLN A 224 -8.91 -3.19 9.64
CA GLN A 224 -9.63 -2.96 10.90
C GLN A 224 -10.82 -3.91 11.06
N VAL A 225 -11.25 -4.57 9.97
CA VAL A 225 -12.35 -5.54 9.96
C VAL A 225 -11.77 -6.95 10.03
N GLU A 226 -12.05 -7.66 11.12
CA GLU A 226 -11.45 -8.97 11.42
C GLU A 226 -11.84 -10.04 10.39
N GLU A 227 -13.07 -10.00 9.88
CA GLU A 227 -13.57 -10.88 8.81
C GLU A 227 -12.73 -10.75 7.54
N VAL A 228 -12.48 -9.52 7.08
CA VAL A 228 -11.71 -9.24 5.87
C VAL A 228 -10.24 -9.61 6.07
N SER A 229 -9.67 -9.27 7.23
CA SER A 229 -8.28 -9.62 7.57
C SER A 229 -8.06 -11.14 7.57
N ARG A 230 -9.04 -11.92 8.07
CA ARG A 230 -9.02 -13.38 8.02
C ARG A 230 -9.17 -13.93 6.60
N ALA A 231 -9.99 -13.29 5.75
CA ALA A 231 -10.22 -13.73 4.38
C ALA A 231 -8.97 -13.57 3.49
N PHE A 232 -8.24 -12.45 3.61
CA PHE A 232 -7.15 -12.10 2.68
C PHE A 232 -5.74 -12.04 3.31
N GLN A 233 -5.57 -12.39 4.58
CA GLN A 233 -4.29 -12.25 5.31
C GLN A 233 -3.61 -10.89 5.11
N ILE A 234 -4.36 -9.81 5.32
CA ILE A 234 -3.88 -8.43 5.09
C ILE A 234 -2.67 -8.09 5.98
N GLY A 235 -2.57 -8.71 7.15
CA GLY A 235 -1.53 -8.39 8.13
C GLY A 235 -1.71 -6.96 8.65
N ASP A 236 -0.61 -6.23 8.81
CA ASP A 236 -0.61 -4.84 9.28
C ASP A 236 -0.89 -3.83 8.16
N GLY A 237 -1.07 -4.33 6.94
CA GLY A 237 -1.37 -3.59 5.72
C GLY A 237 -0.34 -3.83 4.61
N VAL A 238 -0.51 -3.06 3.53
CA VAL A 238 0.34 -3.09 2.35
C VAL A 238 1.07 -1.77 2.17
N VAL A 239 2.30 -1.84 1.69
CA VAL A 239 3.15 -0.68 1.38
C VAL A 239 3.67 -0.81 -0.05
N PHE A 240 3.50 0.25 -0.83
CA PHE A 240 4.11 0.45 -2.14
C PHE A 240 5.45 1.14 -1.92
N GLU A 241 6.56 0.45 -2.18
CA GLU A 241 7.91 0.93 -1.85
C GLU A 241 8.82 0.94 -3.08
N ASN A 242 9.31 2.14 -3.42
CA ASN A 242 10.17 2.37 -4.60
C ASN A 242 11.63 2.57 -4.21
N HIS A 243 11.92 2.53 -2.91
CA HIS A 243 13.27 2.67 -2.41
C HIS A 243 13.91 1.28 -2.40
N PRO A 244 15.03 1.09 -3.12
CA PRO A 244 15.73 -0.17 -3.07
C PRO A 244 16.23 -0.44 -1.65
N HIS A 245 16.24 -1.70 -1.24
CA HIS A 245 16.83 -2.12 0.02
C HIS A 245 18.28 -1.59 0.13
N ALA A 246 18.77 -1.23 1.31
CA ALA A 246 20.12 -0.64 1.49
C ALA A 246 21.27 -1.52 0.97
N LEU A 247 21.00 -2.82 0.80
CA LEU A 247 21.93 -3.83 0.27
C LEU A 247 21.68 -4.18 -1.20
N SER A 248 20.74 -3.49 -1.85
CA SER A 248 20.41 -3.69 -3.25
C SER A 248 21.60 -3.34 -4.13
N ASP A 249 21.75 -4.05 -5.26
CA ASP A 249 22.79 -3.77 -6.25
C ASP A 249 22.74 -2.37 -6.87
N VAL A 250 21.60 -1.68 -6.75
CA VAL A 250 21.39 -0.29 -7.19
C VAL A 250 21.46 0.73 -6.06
N ALA A 251 21.71 0.31 -4.82
CA ALA A 251 21.89 1.23 -3.70
C ALA A 251 23.18 2.03 -3.87
N GLU A 252 23.14 3.33 -3.57
CA GLU A 252 24.25 4.27 -3.83
C GLU A 252 25.58 3.79 -3.21
N GLU A 253 25.58 3.40 -1.93
CA GLU A 253 26.78 2.89 -1.26
C GLU A 253 27.32 1.60 -1.91
N VAL A 254 26.43 0.71 -2.37
CA VAL A 254 26.81 -0.55 -3.02
C VAL A 254 27.48 -0.26 -4.36
N VAL A 255 26.86 0.60 -5.19
CA VAL A 255 27.38 1.01 -6.50
C VAL A 255 28.74 1.69 -6.36
N GLU A 256 28.91 2.60 -5.40
CA GLU A 256 30.17 3.28 -5.14
C GLU A 256 31.30 2.31 -4.76
N ARG A 257 30.99 1.25 -4.00
CA ARG A 257 31.97 0.25 -3.56
C ARG A 257 32.36 -0.74 -4.64
N GLU A 258 31.46 -1.04 -5.58
CA GLU A 258 31.73 -1.96 -6.69
C GLU A 258 32.40 -1.27 -7.88
N THR A 259 32.23 0.05 -8.02
CA THR A 259 32.86 0.83 -9.08
C THR A 259 34.34 1.10 -8.75
N PRO A 260 35.31 0.79 -9.63
CA PRO A 260 36.72 1.10 -9.38
C PRO A 260 36.94 2.62 -9.22
N PRO A 261 37.83 3.07 -8.32
CA PRO A 261 38.18 4.48 -8.21
C PRO A 261 39.00 4.92 -9.43
N THR A 262 38.33 5.43 -10.46
CA THR A 262 38.98 6.21 -11.54
C THR A 262 39.32 7.63 -11.02
N PRO A 263 40.46 8.23 -11.44
CA PRO A 263 40.90 9.55 -10.97
C PRO A 263 39.90 10.67 -11.30
N PRO A 264 39.96 11.82 -10.59
CA PRO A 264 38.97 12.88 -10.73
C PRO A 264 39.05 13.46 -12.15
N ARG A 265 38.03 13.19 -12.95
CA ARG A 265 37.75 13.96 -14.17
C ARG A 265 36.76 15.07 -13.83
N THR A 266 36.90 16.15 -14.57
CA THR A 266 36.13 17.40 -14.50
C THR A 266 34.61 17.19 -14.34
N PRO A 267 33.87 18.16 -13.79
CA PRO A 267 32.46 18.02 -13.38
C PRO A 267 31.44 17.85 -14.53
N ASP A 268 31.88 17.52 -15.74
CA ASP A 268 31.02 17.39 -16.90
C ASP A 268 31.02 15.94 -17.39
N HIS A 269 29.83 15.36 -17.37
CA HIS A 269 29.49 14.01 -17.85
C HIS A 269 29.93 12.86 -16.94
N ARG A 270 29.54 12.92 -15.66
CA ARG A 270 29.13 11.70 -14.96
C ARG A 270 28.09 11.05 -15.88
N ARG A 271 28.41 9.90 -16.51
CA ARG A 271 27.36 8.94 -16.83
C ARG A 271 26.76 8.63 -15.47
N ASP A 272 25.61 9.22 -15.16
CA ASP A 272 24.88 8.93 -13.94
C ASP A 272 24.60 7.43 -13.95
N LEU A 273 25.44 6.66 -13.26
CA LEU A 273 25.13 5.28 -12.90
C LEU A 273 23.86 5.25 -12.02
N ASN A 274 23.48 6.40 -11.45
CA ASN A 274 22.17 6.69 -10.83
C ASN A 274 20.97 6.67 -11.79
N GLN A 275 21.18 6.60 -13.12
CA GLN A 275 20.11 6.40 -14.12
C GLN A 275 19.72 4.92 -14.31
N LEU A 276 20.31 4.00 -13.55
CA LEU A 276 19.87 2.61 -13.45
C LEU A 276 18.94 2.38 -12.25
N ARG A 277 18.09 3.35 -11.90
CA ARG A 277 16.92 3.04 -11.06
C ARG A 277 15.89 2.40 -11.97
N PRO A 278 15.59 1.11 -11.84
CA PRO A 278 14.40 0.60 -12.45
C PRO A 278 13.20 1.31 -11.78
N ASP A 279 12.21 1.71 -12.56
CA ASP A 279 10.99 2.41 -12.13
C ASP A 279 10.05 1.50 -11.32
N GLN A 280 10.59 0.86 -10.29
CA GLN A 280 10.05 -0.36 -9.70
C GLN A 280 9.49 -0.14 -8.32
N ILE A 281 8.24 -0.58 -8.19
CA ILE A 281 7.52 -0.58 -6.94
C ILE A 281 7.42 -2.02 -6.48
N CYS A 282 8.07 -2.30 -5.37
CA CYS A 282 7.84 -3.56 -4.67
C CYS A 282 6.68 -3.35 -3.70
N VAL A 283 5.70 -4.24 -3.79
CA VAL A 283 4.53 -4.19 -2.92
C VAL A 283 4.76 -5.16 -1.77
N TYR A 284 4.86 -4.64 -0.55
CA TYR A 284 5.15 -5.43 0.65
C TYR A 284 3.92 -5.54 1.54
N ARG A 285 3.73 -6.73 2.12
CA ARG A 285 2.89 -6.94 3.30
C ARG A 285 3.75 -6.83 4.56
N SER A 286 3.26 -6.13 5.56
CA SER A 286 3.84 -6.16 6.91
C SER A 286 3.13 -7.24 7.74
N ASP A 287 3.88 -8.17 8.31
CA ASP A 287 3.32 -9.24 9.14
C ASP A 287 3.10 -8.76 10.59
N ASN A 288 2.00 -9.19 11.25
CA ASN A 288 1.62 -8.81 12.64
C ASN A 288 2.55 -9.38 13.74
N THR A 289 3.80 -9.71 13.42
CA THR A 289 4.73 -10.33 14.36
C THR A 289 5.62 -9.30 15.04
N LEU A 290 6.13 -9.63 16.24
CA LEU A 290 7.12 -8.83 17.01
C LEU A 290 8.46 -8.60 16.28
N SER A 291 8.60 -9.13 15.06
CA SER A 291 9.69 -8.84 14.12
C SER A 291 9.04 -8.10 12.96
N SER A 292 9.59 -6.96 12.57
CA SER A 292 9.14 -6.13 11.44
C SER A 292 9.40 -6.81 10.08
N ARG A 293 9.09 -8.10 9.97
CA ARG A 293 9.25 -8.89 8.74
C ARG A 293 8.28 -8.35 7.71
N ARG A 294 8.86 -7.86 6.62
CA ARG A 294 8.13 -7.50 5.40
C ARG A 294 8.23 -8.68 4.44
N THR A 295 7.12 -9.00 3.79
CA THR A 295 7.03 -10.05 2.79
C THR A 295 6.57 -9.42 1.48
N MET A 296 7.34 -9.60 0.42
CA MET A 296 6.99 -9.10 -0.90
C MET A 296 5.79 -9.86 -1.47
N VAL A 297 4.84 -9.13 -2.04
CA VAL A 297 3.58 -9.67 -2.56
C VAL A 297 3.64 -9.76 -4.09
N TYR A 298 4.01 -8.65 -4.75
CA TYR A 298 4.27 -8.58 -6.18
C TYR A 298 5.21 -7.42 -6.51
N VAL A 299 5.74 -7.44 -7.74
CA VAL A 299 6.52 -6.34 -8.32
C VAL A 299 5.70 -5.58 -9.35
N SER A 300 5.87 -4.27 -9.42
CA SER A 300 5.23 -3.41 -10.41
C SER A 300 6.28 -2.63 -11.20
N GLU A 301 6.15 -2.62 -12.52
CA GLU A 301 6.99 -1.88 -13.46
C GLU A 301 6.16 -0.81 -14.17
N TYR A 302 6.71 0.40 -14.27
CA TYR A 302 6.08 1.49 -15.00
C TYR A 302 6.72 1.70 -16.37
N LYS A 303 5.89 2.01 -17.38
CA LYS A 303 6.35 2.46 -18.69
C LYS A 303 5.57 3.69 -19.14
N PRO A 304 6.23 4.83 -19.40
CA PRO A 304 5.53 6.00 -19.91
C PRO A 304 4.73 5.67 -21.18
N PRO A 305 3.51 6.21 -21.31
CA PRO A 305 2.61 5.90 -22.42
C PRO A 305 3.19 6.27 -23.79
N HIS A 306 4.06 7.30 -23.85
CA HIS A 306 4.75 7.69 -25.10
C HIS A 306 5.86 6.70 -25.54
N LYS A 307 6.29 5.76 -24.67
CA LYS A 307 7.28 4.70 -25.00
C LYS A 307 6.63 3.33 -25.19
N LEU A 308 5.54 3.06 -24.48
CA LEU A 308 4.72 1.86 -24.65
C LEU A 308 3.25 2.27 -24.57
N THR A 309 2.58 2.29 -25.72
CA THR A 309 1.20 2.79 -25.86
C THR A 309 0.20 1.65 -25.65
N ALA A 310 -1.07 1.98 -25.37
CA ALA A 310 -2.13 0.96 -25.30
C ALA A 310 -2.26 0.12 -26.60
N PRO A 311 -2.20 0.69 -27.82
CA PRO A 311 -2.14 -0.09 -29.06
C PRO A 311 -0.96 -1.06 -29.15
N HIS A 312 0.23 -0.68 -28.66
CA HIS A 312 1.36 -1.62 -28.61
C HIS A 312 1.03 -2.83 -27.73
N LEU A 313 0.42 -2.60 -26.56
CA LEU A 313 0.01 -3.69 -25.66
C LEU A 313 -1.07 -4.57 -26.28
N ARG A 314 -2.11 -3.99 -26.88
CA ARG A 314 -3.22 -4.74 -27.51
C ARG A 314 -2.72 -5.72 -28.58
N LEU A 315 -1.81 -5.27 -29.45
CA LEU A 315 -1.27 -6.10 -30.53
C LEU A 315 -0.13 -7.02 -30.06
N GLY A 316 0.70 -6.55 -29.13
CA GLY A 316 1.86 -7.30 -28.64
C GLY A 316 1.51 -8.41 -27.66
N LEU A 317 0.40 -8.26 -26.93
CA LEU A 317 -0.12 -9.27 -26.00
C LEU A 317 -0.97 -10.31 -26.73
N ARG A 318 -0.32 -11.39 -27.18
CA ARG A 318 -0.99 -12.58 -27.71
C ARG A 318 -0.35 -13.85 -27.20
N ALA A 319 -1.06 -14.97 -27.32
CA ALA A 319 -0.47 -16.27 -27.10
C ALA A 319 0.68 -16.50 -28.10
N MET A 320 1.91 -16.71 -27.60
CA MET A 320 3.10 -16.88 -28.45
C MET A 320 4.27 -17.56 -27.73
N ASP A 321 5.16 -18.18 -28.50
CA ASP A 321 6.52 -18.49 -28.06
C ASP A 321 7.41 -17.25 -28.30
N ILE A 322 7.74 -16.51 -27.24
CA ILE A 322 8.47 -15.24 -27.34
C ILE A 322 9.83 -15.45 -28.00
N HIS A 323 10.55 -16.50 -27.62
CA HIS A 323 11.89 -16.71 -28.14
C HIS A 323 11.88 -17.08 -29.63
N ARG A 324 10.93 -17.90 -30.05
CA ARG A 324 10.80 -18.34 -31.45
C ARG A 324 10.20 -17.25 -32.34
N GLU A 325 9.15 -16.61 -31.88
CA GLU A 325 8.30 -15.73 -32.70
C GLU A 325 8.68 -14.25 -32.61
N VAL A 326 9.37 -13.83 -31.55
CA VAL A 326 9.81 -12.43 -31.37
C VAL A 326 11.32 -12.32 -31.46
N VAL A 327 12.06 -13.01 -30.57
CA VAL A 327 13.54 -12.87 -30.47
C VAL A 327 14.24 -13.41 -31.73
N ASN A 328 13.85 -14.59 -32.21
CA ASN A 328 14.48 -15.24 -33.36
C ASN A 328 13.82 -14.91 -34.71
N ARG A 329 12.90 -13.94 -34.76
CA ARG A 329 12.19 -13.61 -36.00
C ARG A 329 13.14 -12.92 -36.98
N ARG A 330 13.49 -13.64 -38.06
CA ARG A 330 14.46 -13.16 -39.07
C ARG A 330 13.87 -12.17 -40.07
N THR A 331 12.56 -12.22 -40.28
CA THR A 331 11.87 -11.46 -41.33
C THR A 331 11.13 -10.27 -40.74
N ILE A 332 11.57 -9.07 -41.08
CA ILE A 332 10.87 -7.82 -40.79
C ILE A 332 9.84 -7.58 -41.89
N PRO A 333 8.55 -7.39 -41.57
CA PRO A 333 7.54 -7.03 -42.56
C PRO A 333 7.96 -5.81 -43.39
N THR A 334 7.79 -5.89 -44.71
CA THR A 334 8.08 -4.80 -45.63
C THR A 334 7.16 -3.61 -45.38
N SER A 335 7.62 -2.39 -45.69
CA SER A 335 6.85 -1.13 -45.56
C SER A 335 5.58 -1.05 -46.42
N VAL A 336 5.28 -2.11 -47.19
CA VAL A 336 4.07 -2.27 -47.99
C VAL A 336 2.84 -2.55 -47.10
N ASP A 337 3.04 -3.13 -45.91
CA ASP A 337 2.00 -3.38 -44.92
C ASP A 337 2.36 -2.67 -43.60
N PRO A 338 1.92 -1.42 -43.41
CA PRO A 338 2.18 -0.65 -42.20
C PRO A 338 1.65 -1.31 -40.93
N ASP A 339 0.48 -1.97 -41.00
CA ASP A 339 -0.18 -2.57 -39.84
C ASP A 339 0.57 -3.84 -39.39
N ALA A 340 1.00 -4.71 -40.32
CA ALA A 340 1.83 -5.86 -39.98
C ALA A 340 3.21 -5.45 -39.43
N ARG A 341 3.74 -4.32 -39.90
CA ARG A 341 5.01 -3.77 -39.42
C ARG A 341 4.87 -3.16 -38.02
N PHE A 342 3.78 -2.44 -37.76
CA PHE A 342 3.45 -1.93 -36.42
C PHE A 342 3.25 -3.10 -35.45
N GLN A 343 2.53 -4.16 -35.84
CA GLN A 343 2.37 -5.37 -35.03
C GLN A 343 3.71 -6.02 -34.69
N TYR A 344 4.64 -6.15 -35.64
CA TYR A 344 5.97 -6.68 -35.39
C TYR A 344 6.72 -5.88 -34.31
N HIS A 345 6.66 -4.55 -34.39
CA HIS A 345 7.28 -3.66 -33.40
C HIS A 345 6.57 -3.72 -32.04
N ALA A 346 5.24 -3.78 -32.04
CA ALA A 346 4.40 -3.92 -30.85
C ALA A 346 4.71 -5.22 -30.08
N GLU A 347 4.83 -6.35 -30.78
CA GLU A 347 5.25 -7.64 -30.22
C GLU A 347 6.63 -7.53 -29.55
N LYS A 348 7.59 -6.89 -30.23
CA LYS A 348 8.96 -6.74 -29.74
C LYS A 348 9.04 -5.84 -28.51
N LEU A 349 8.38 -4.69 -28.53
CA LEU A 349 8.33 -3.75 -27.40
C LEU A 349 7.62 -4.36 -26.19
N THR A 350 6.46 -4.99 -26.40
CA THR A 350 5.68 -5.62 -25.34
C THR A 350 6.45 -6.78 -24.70
N ALA A 351 7.04 -7.68 -25.51
CA ALA A 351 7.84 -8.79 -25.00
C ALA A 351 9.07 -8.32 -24.21
N SER A 352 9.72 -7.25 -24.68
CA SER A 352 10.85 -6.62 -24.00
C SER A 352 10.45 -6.02 -22.65
N ALA A 353 9.31 -5.31 -22.58
CA ALA A 353 8.77 -4.75 -21.35
C ALA A 353 8.33 -5.83 -20.34
N ILE A 354 7.71 -6.91 -20.81
CA ILE A 354 7.25 -8.00 -19.93
C ILE A 354 8.42 -8.85 -19.43
N THR A 355 9.44 -9.08 -20.27
CA THR A 355 10.68 -9.78 -19.87
C THR A 355 11.34 -9.11 -18.67
N GLN A 356 11.32 -7.78 -18.63
CA GLN A 356 11.80 -6.99 -17.52
C GLN A 356 11.07 -7.33 -16.22
N THR A 357 9.75 -7.24 -16.19
CA THR A 357 8.93 -7.54 -15.00
C THR A 357 9.07 -9.02 -14.59
N TYR A 358 9.01 -9.92 -15.57
CA TYR A 358 9.15 -11.36 -15.37
C TYR A 358 10.48 -11.75 -14.71
N HIS A 359 11.59 -11.14 -15.14
CA HIS A 359 12.89 -11.38 -14.52
C HIS A 359 12.86 -11.13 -13.00
N TYR A 360 12.22 -10.06 -12.53
CA TYR A 360 12.13 -9.82 -11.08
C TYR A 360 11.13 -10.73 -10.38
N MET A 361 10.06 -11.14 -11.06
CA MET A 361 9.18 -12.18 -10.52
C MET A 361 9.98 -13.45 -10.26
N ILE A 362 10.86 -13.85 -11.20
CA ILE A 362 11.73 -15.02 -11.04
C ILE A 362 12.81 -14.79 -9.97
N GLU A 363 13.48 -13.63 -9.93
CA GLU A 363 14.51 -13.33 -8.91
C GLU A 363 13.97 -13.30 -7.49
N SER A 364 12.83 -12.64 -7.30
CA SER A 364 12.21 -12.49 -5.99
C SER A 364 11.39 -13.73 -5.61
N GLY A 365 11.15 -14.68 -6.53
CA GLY A 365 10.35 -15.87 -6.25
C GLY A 365 8.86 -15.58 -6.10
N LEU A 366 8.32 -14.68 -6.93
CA LEU A 366 6.95 -14.20 -6.88
C LEU A 366 6.07 -14.88 -7.93
N GLU A 367 4.83 -15.14 -7.58
CA GLU A 367 3.79 -15.60 -8.51
C GLU A 367 3.17 -14.45 -9.31
N TYR A 368 3.06 -13.26 -8.72
CA TYR A 368 2.33 -12.13 -9.30
C TYR A 368 3.25 -10.96 -9.64
N GLY A 369 2.91 -10.25 -10.72
CA GLY A 369 3.60 -9.04 -11.17
C GLY A 369 2.67 -8.11 -11.94
N LEU A 370 3.06 -6.86 -12.10
CA LEU A 370 2.27 -5.83 -12.75
C LEU A 370 3.14 -4.98 -13.67
N LEU A 371 2.62 -4.64 -14.85
CA LEU A 371 3.20 -3.66 -15.77
C LEU A 371 2.11 -2.65 -16.12
N THR A 372 2.38 -1.35 -15.96
CA THR A 372 1.37 -0.31 -16.26
C THR A 372 1.96 0.84 -17.06
N THR A 373 1.13 1.38 -17.96
CA THR A 373 1.40 2.62 -18.69
C THR A 373 0.59 3.80 -18.18
N GLY A 374 -0.21 3.58 -17.13
CA GLY A 374 -1.25 4.49 -16.66
C GLY A 374 -2.53 4.39 -17.50
N GLU A 375 -2.43 4.30 -18.83
CA GLU A 375 -3.59 4.07 -19.70
C GLU A 375 -4.10 2.63 -19.64
N ALA A 376 -3.17 1.69 -19.57
CA ALA A 376 -3.42 0.26 -19.54
C ALA A 376 -2.60 -0.44 -18.46
N ILE A 377 -3.15 -1.52 -17.92
CA ILE A 377 -2.57 -2.33 -16.86
C ILE A 377 -2.46 -3.76 -17.37
N VAL A 378 -1.28 -4.35 -17.26
CA VAL A 378 -1.01 -5.74 -17.58
C VAL A 378 -0.73 -6.49 -16.29
N PHE A 379 -1.68 -7.31 -15.86
CA PHE A 379 -1.52 -8.21 -14.73
C PHE A 379 -0.83 -9.48 -15.18
N LEU A 380 0.22 -9.88 -14.46
CA LEU A 380 1.07 -11.01 -14.80
C LEU A 380 1.03 -12.07 -13.71
N LYS A 381 1.03 -13.34 -14.12
CA LYS A 381 1.09 -14.50 -13.23
C LYS A 381 2.06 -15.56 -13.75
N VAL A 382 2.95 -16.05 -12.90
CA VAL A 382 3.85 -17.18 -13.15
C VAL A 382 3.33 -18.40 -12.40
N ASP A 383 3.11 -19.48 -13.12
CA ASP A 383 2.91 -20.79 -12.49
C ASP A 383 4.29 -21.41 -12.19
N TRP A 384 4.61 -21.62 -10.92
CA TRP A 384 5.90 -22.16 -10.52
C TRP A 384 6.07 -23.66 -10.83
N ASP A 385 5.00 -24.35 -11.18
CA ASP A 385 5.09 -25.71 -11.72
C ASP A 385 5.53 -25.70 -13.21
N GLU A 386 5.25 -24.60 -13.94
CA GLU A 386 5.70 -24.33 -15.31
C GLU A 386 6.30 -22.92 -15.46
N PRO A 387 7.47 -22.62 -14.86
CA PRO A 387 7.99 -21.26 -14.77
C PRO A 387 8.30 -20.63 -16.13
N GLU A 388 8.47 -21.43 -17.19
CA GLU A 388 8.64 -20.96 -18.57
C GLU A 388 7.41 -20.24 -19.16
N THR A 389 6.23 -20.41 -18.55
CA THR A 389 4.95 -19.85 -19.01
C THR A 389 4.54 -18.66 -18.16
N LEU A 390 4.31 -17.53 -18.83
CA LEU A 390 3.79 -16.32 -18.22
C LEU A 390 2.35 -16.07 -18.68
N TYR A 391 1.45 -15.96 -17.71
CA TYR A 391 0.06 -15.60 -17.93
C TYR A 391 -0.12 -14.08 -17.85
N TYR A 392 -0.95 -13.51 -18.71
CA TYR A 392 -1.24 -12.07 -18.72
C TYR A 392 -2.74 -11.77 -18.81
N HIS A 393 -3.16 -10.67 -18.19
CA HIS A 393 -4.47 -10.05 -18.42
C HIS A 393 -4.28 -8.56 -18.70
N LEU A 394 -4.82 -8.07 -19.81
CA LEU A 394 -4.83 -6.64 -20.16
C LEU A 394 -6.13 -6.01 -19.66
N ALA A 395 -6.00 -5.00 -18.81
CA ALA A 395 -7.09 -4.17 -18.32
C ALA A 395 -6.91 -2.72 -18.75
N GLU A 396 -8.00 -2.09 -19.19
CA GLU A 396 -8.02 -0.73 -19.73
C GLU A 396 -9.08 0.11 -19.00
N PRO A 397 -8.74 0.71 -17.85
CA PRO A 397 -9.75 1.27 -16.94
C PRO A 397 -10.68 2.32 -17.55
N GLY A 398 -10.18 3.20 -18.43
CA GLY A 398 -11.02 4.22 -19.08
C GLY A 398 -12.11 3.61 -19.98
N PRO A 399 -11.72 2.83 -21.00
CA PRO A 399 -12.68 2.12 -21.85
C PRO A 399 -13.59 1.15 -21.09
N GLU A 400 -13.07 0.39 -20.13
CA GLU A 400 -13.87 -0.58 -19.37
C GLU A 400 -14.94 0.05 -18.49
N VAL A 401 -14.64 1.17 -17.80
CA VAL A 401 -15.64 1.91 -17.02
C VAL A 401 -16.77 2.42 -17.90
N SER A 402 -16.44 2.88 -19.11
CA SER A 402 -17.44 3.34 -20.09
C SER A 402 -18.34 2.21 -20.60
N ALA A 403 -17.80 0.99 -20.68
CA ALA A 403 -18.54 -0.20 -21.11
C ALA A 403 -19.40 -0.81 -19.99
N HIS A 404 -19.03 -0.65 -18.72
CA HIS A 404 -19.67 -1.28 -17.56
C HIS A 404 -20.19 -0.26 -16.53
N PRO A 405 -21.18 0.60 -16.87
CA PRO A 405 -21.63 1.67 -15.99
C PRO A 405 -22.23 1.18 -14.66
N ASN A 406 -22.83 -0.01 -14.64
CA ASN A 406 -23.45 -0.59 -13.45
C ASN A 406 -22.44 -1.22 -12.47
N ASN A 407 -21.23 -1.55 -12.93
CA ASN A 407 -20.19 -2.22 -12.14
C ASN A 407 -18.88 -1.42 -12.18
N LEU A 408 -18.97 -0.09 -12.27
CA LEU A 408 -17.83 0.78 -12.56
C LEU A 408 -16.68 0.59 -11.56
N HIS A 409 -17.00 0.39 -10.27
CA HIS A 409 -16.03 0.30 -9.18
C HIS A 409 -15.03 -0.85 -9.39
N ILE A 410 -15.45 -1.94 -10.05
CA ILE A 410 -14.60 -3.11 -10.38
C ILE A 410 -13.64 -2.79 -11.53
N CYS A 411 -14.09 -2.00 -12.51
CA CYS A 411 -13.35 -1.69 -13.73
C CYS A 411 -12.39 -0.49 -13.59
N THR A 412 -12.55 0.35 -12.57
CA THR A 412 -11.62 1.47 -12.32
C THR A 412 -10.20 0.99 -12.05
N ALA A 413 -9.19 1.83 -12.26
CA ALA A 413 -7.80 1.50 -11.94
C ALA A 413 -7.62 1.14 -10.45
N VAL A 414 -8.29 1.87 -9.55
CA VAL A 414 -8.29 1.58 -8.10
C VAL A 414 -8.91 0.21 -7.82
N GLY A 415 -10.06 -0.10 -8.42
CA GLY A 415 -10.73 -1.39 -8.25
C GLY A 415 -9.92 -2.57 -8.77
N GLN A 416 -9.33 -2.41 -9.96
CA GLN A 416 -8.46 -3.41 -10.59
C GLN A 416 -7.22 -3.69 -9.72
N TYR A 417 -6.53 -2.65 -9.24
CA TYR A 417 -5.39 -2.79 -8.32
C TYR A 417 -5.79 -3.38 -6.96
N LEU A 418 -6.94 -2.96 -6.41
CA LEU A 418 -7.44 -3.49 -5.15
C LEU A 418 -7.69 -4.99 -5.24
N ALA A 419 -8.43 -5.43 -6.27
CA ALA A 419 -8.68 -6.85 -6.51
C ALA A 419 -7.37 -7.61 -6.71
N PHE A 420 -6.46 -7.11 -7.56
CA PHE A 420 -5.18 -7.76 -7.79
C PHE A 420 -4.32 -7.87 -6.52
N THR A 421 -4.31 -6.82 -5.70
CA THR A 421 -3.59 -6.85 -4.42
C THR A 421 -4.21 -7.85 -3.46
N LEU A 422 -5.53 -7.91 -3.34
CA LEU A 422 -6.22 -8.91 -2.51
C LEU A 422 -6.02 -10.34 -3.03
N MET A 423 -6.03 -10.55 -4.36
CA MET A 423 -5.72 -11.82 -5.00
C MET A 423 -4.29 -12.27 -4.67
N ALA A 424 -3.31 -11.39 -4.83
CA ALA A 424 -1.90 -11.69 -4.53
C ALA A 424 -1.65 -11.86 -3.03
N LEU A 425 -2.47 -11.25 -2.17
CA LEU A 425 -2.45 -11.51 -0.74
C LEU A 425 -3.04 -12.91 -0.40
N GLY A 426 -4.00 -13.41 -1.16
CA GLY A 426 -4.52 -14.78 -1.06
C GLY A 426 -5.18 -15.15 0.27
N SER A 427 -5.77 -16.34 0.32
CA SER A 427 -6.39 -16.87 1.55
C SER A 427 -5.34 -17.49 2.47
N PRO A 428 -5.69 -17.76 3.75
CA PRO A 428 -4.75 -18.37 4.67
C PRO A 428 -4.19 -19.72 4.24
N GLY A 429 -2.86 -19.77 4.08
CA GLY A 429 -2.13 -20.98 3.72
C GLY A 429 -2.04 -21.25 2.20
N GLU A 430 -2.62 -20.38 1.36
CA GLU A 430 -2.50 -20.50 -0.10
C GLU A 430 -1.17 -19.96 -0.61
N ARG A 431 -0.54 -19.00 0.09
CA ARG A 431 0.78 -18.48 -0.30
C ARG A 431 1.86 -19.55 -0.12
N ARG A 432 2.43 -19.95 -1.25
CA ARG A 432 3.63 -20.77 -1.32
C ARG A 432 4.85 -19.86 -1.32
N GLU A 433 5.65 -19.89 -0.24
CA GLU A 433 6.99 -19.28 -0.27
C GLU A 433 7.87 -20.10 -1.24
N ILE A 434 8.31 -19.47 -2.33
CA ILE A 434 9.16 -20.13 -3.32
C ILE A 434 10.58 -20.27 -2.78
N ARG A 435 10.97 -21.54 -2.62
CA ARG A 435 12.26 -21.98 -2.10
C ARG A 435 13.43 -21.55 -2.97
N GLN A 436 14.59 -21.30 -2.38
CA GLN A 436 15.81 -20.89 -3.07
C GLN A 436 16.22 -21.91 -4.14
N GLU A 437 16.17 -23.21 -3.81
CA GLU A 437 16.54 -24.26 -4.76
C GLU A 437 15.58 -24.38 -5.96
N GLU A 438 14.28 -24.19 -5.72
CA GLU A 438 13.26 -24.20 -6.77
C GLU A 438 13.49 -23.04 -7.75
N ARG A 439 13.80 -21.86 -7.20
CA ARG A 439 14.11 -20.66 -7.96
C ARG A 439 15.37 -20.82 -8.83
N LEU A 440 16.44 -21.35 -8.25
CA LEU A 440 17.69 -21.63 -8.97
C LEU A 440 17.50 -22.64 -10.11
N LYS A 441 16.63 -23.64 -9.92
CA LYS A 441 16.28 -24.60 -10.96
C LYS A 441 15.56 -23.91 -12.12
N ALA A 442 14.54 -23.10 -11.82
CA ALA A 442 13.83 -22.32 -12.84
C ALA A 442 14.79 -21.41 -13.63
N MET A 443 15.64 -20.63 -12.95
CA MET A 443 16.61 -19.73 -13.59
C MET A 443 17.59 -20.43 -14.53
N LYS A 444 17.91 -21.71 -14.28
CA LYS A 444 18.86 -22.48 -15.10
C LYS A 444 18.27 -22.89 -16.45
N ASP A 445 16.97 -23.16 -16.48
CA ASP A 445 16.27 -23.66 -17.67
C ASP A 445 15.78 -22.49 -18.55
N LEU A 446 15.65 -21.28 -17.97
CA LEU A 446 15.22 -20.07 -18.67
C LEU A 446 16.32 -19.48 -19.57
N LYS A 447 15.88 -18.96 -20.72
CA LYS A 447 16.75 -18.25 -21.67
C LYS A 447 16.82 -16.76 -21.32
N THR A 448 17.89 -16.10 -21.73
CA THR A 448 18.05 -14.66 -21.54
C THR A 448 17.69 -13.86 -22.79
N TRP A 449 17.24 -12.63 -22.58
CA TRP A 449 16.95 -11.67 -23.63
C TRP A 449 18.20 -10.89 -24.02
N ALA A 450 18.50 -10.83 -25.32
CA ALA A 450 19.80 -10.34 -25.81
C ALA A 450 19.86 -8.82 -26.06
N GLU A 451 18.71 -8.17 -26.27
CA GLU A 451 18.62 -6.77 -26.70
C GLU A 451 18.15 -5.85 -25.58
N ASP A 452 18.50 -4.58 -25.64
CA ASP A 452 18.03 -3.59 -24.68
C ASP A 452 16.66 -3.01 -25.14
N PHE A 453 15.78 -2.60 -24.22
CA PHE A 453 14.44 -2.06 -24.51
C PHE A 453 14.58 -0.76 -25.28
N GLU A 454 15.47 0.13 -24.82
CA GLU A 454 15.73 1.39 -25.49
C GLU A 454 16.44 1.18 -26.84
N SER A 455 17.34 0.20 -26.95
CA SER A 455 17.90 -0.19 -28.25
C SER A 455 16.82 -0.67 -29.23
N THR A 456 15.82 -1.41 -28.74
CA THR A 456 14.66 -1.84 -29.51
C THR A 456 13.85 -0.62 -29.94
N LEU A 457 13.50 0.26 -29.00
CA LEU A 457 12.73 1.47 -29.27
C LEU A 457 13.42 2.40 -30.28
N ARG A 458 14.72 2.64 -30.11
CA ARG A 458 15.52 3.48 -31.03
C ARG A 458 15.68 2.88 -32.42
N SER A 459 15.65 1.55 -32.54
CA SER A 459 15.66 0.89 -33.85
C SER A 459 14.38 1.11 -34.65
N ILE A 460 13.28 1.46 -33.97
CA ILE A 460 11.98 1.74 -34.58
C ILE A 460 11.94 3.22 -34.98
N PRO A 461 11.74 3.56 -36.27
CA PRO A 461 11.54 4.92 -36.74
C PRO A 461 10.35 5.60 -36.04
N GLU A 462 10.46 6.89 -35.72
CA GLU A 462 9.45 7.61 -34.93
C GLU A 462 8.06 7.62 -35.58
N ASN A 463 8.00 7.68 -36.91
CA ASN A 463 6.77 7.58 -37.69
C ASN A 463 6.12 6.18 -37.67
N GLU A 464 6.83 5.15 -37.19
CA GLU A 464 6.36 3.77 -37.08
C GLU A 464 6.04 3.36 -35.64
N ARG A 465 6.23 4.27 -34.66
CA ARG A 465 5.89 4.05 -33.24
C ARG A 465 4.45 4.40 -32.90
N SER A 466 3.77 5.05 -33.83
CA SER A 466 2.36 5.41 -33.70
C SER A 466 1.56 4.58 -34.70
N ALA A 467 0.37 4.16 -34.29
CA ALA A 467 -0.56 3.48 -35.18
C ALA A 467 -0.85 4.36 -36.40
N SER A 468 -0.74 3.79 -37.60
CA SER A 468 -1.03 4.49 -38.87
C SER A 468 -2.51 4.77 -39.09
N SER A 469 -3.39 4.05 -38.39
CA SER A 469 -4.84 4.14 -38.50
C SER A 469 -5.49 3.91 -37.13
N ASP A 470 -6.25 4.89 -36.66
CA ASP A 470 -7.11 4.76 -35.46
C ASP A 470 -8.31 3.81 -35.68
N TYR A 471 -8.53 3.37 -36.92
CA TYR A 471 -9.69 2.55 -37.33
C TYR A 471 -9.36 1.06 -37.58
N SER A 472 -8.12 0.62 -37.33
CA SER A 472 -7.80 -0.81 -37.45
C SER A 472 -8.41 -1.59 -36.26
N PRO A 473 -9.20 -2.66 -36.48
CA PRO A 473 -9.91 -3.37 -35.40
C PRO A 473 -9.00 -3.88 -34.27
N GLY A 474 -7.74 -4.23 -34.59
CA GLY A 474 -6.75 -4.68 -33.60
C GLY A 474 -6.24 -3.56 -32.67
N HIS A 475 -6.54 -2.30 -32.97
CA HIS A 475 -6.25 -1.17 -32.10
C HIS A 475 -7.43 -0.82 -31.18
N GLU A 476 -8.60 -1.46 -31.29
CA GLU A 476 -9.72 -1.15 -30.41
C GLU A 476 -9.50 -1.71 -28.99
N PRO A 477 -9.91 -0.98 -27.93
CA PRO A 477 -9.77 -1.47 -26.56
C PRO A 477 -10.57 -2.73 -26.29
N THR A 478 -9.98 -3.67 -25.54
CA THR A 478 -10.67 -4.86 -25.06
C THR A 478 -11.55 -4.48 -23.88
N THR A 479 -12.77 -4.05 -24.19
CA THR A 479 -13.73 -3.55 -23.20
C THR A 479 -14.55 -4.65 -22.52
N TYR A 480 -14.41 -5.91 -22.95
CA TYR A 480 -15.16 -7.06 -22.43
C TYR A 480 -16.67 -6.78 -22.29
N LYS A 481 -17.28 -6.14 -23.29
CA LYS A 481 -18.65 -5.58 -23.18
C LYS A 481 -19.70 -6.61 -22.75
N ASP A 482 -19.57 -7.85 -23.21
CA ASP A 482 -20.52 -8.93 -22.94
C ASP A 482 -20.19 -9.75 -21.68
N VAL A 483 -19.12 -9.40 -20.96
CA VAL A 483 -18.72 -10.13 -19.75
C VAL A 483 -19.45 -9.58 -18.53
N ASP A 484 -20.13 -10.46 -17.81
CA ASP A 484 -20.71 -10.12 -16.51
C ASP A 484 -19.60 -9.82 -15.49
N ARG A 485 -19.56 -8.57 -15.02
CA ARG A 485 -18.62 -8.06 -14.02
C ARG A 485 -19.14 -8.15 -12.58
N SER A 486 -20.39 -8.59 -12.35
CA SER A 486 -20.98 -8.52 -11.01
C SER A 486 -20.23 -9.41 -9.99
N PRO A 487 -20.04 -8.93 -8.74
CA PRO A 487 -19.36 -9.70 -7.71
C PRO A 487 -20.01 -11.08 -7.48
N ALA A 488 -19.18 -12.12 -7.39
CA ALA A 488 -19.65 -13.48 -7.17
C ALA A 488 -19.56 -13.84 -5.69
N LEU A 489 -20.71 -14.01 -5.03
CA LEU A 489 -20.72 -14.42 -3.62
C LEU A 489 -20.08 -15.81 -3.46
N PRO A 490 -19.16 -16.00 -2.50
CA PRO A 490 -18.62 -17.32 -2.22
C PRO A 490 -19.76 -18.24 -1.77
N ARG A 491 -19.91 -19.39 -2.43
CA ARG A 491 -20.89 -20.41 -2.04
C ARG A 491 -20.61 -20.83 -0.59
N ARG A 492 -21.43 -20.36 0.36
CA ARG A 492 -21.41 -20.86 1.73
C ARG A 492 -21.64 -22.36 1.68
N ARG A 493 -20.59 -23.16 1.90
CA ARG A 493 -20.74 -24.57 2.26
C ARG A 493 -21.40 -24.58 3.63
N THR A 494 -22.73 -24.58 3.65
CA THR A 494 -23.50 -24.87 4.85
C THR A 494 -23.04 -26.24 5.32
N ARG A 495 -22.19 -26.28 6.35
CA ARG A 495 -22.08 -27.46 7.20
C ARG A 495 -23.48 -27.65 7.75
N ARG A 496 -24.23 -28.60 7.18
CA ARG A 496 -25.46 -29.10 7.78
C ARG A 496 -25.09 -29.65 9.15
N THR A 497 -25.22 -28.81 10.17
CA THR A 497 -25.41 -29.26 11.54
C THR A 497 -26.69 -30.09 11.50
N ALA A 498 -26.56 -31.40 11.71
CA ALA A 498 -27.69 -32.27 11.92
C ALA A 498 -28.30 -31.89 13.26
N GLU A 499 -29.27 -30.98 13.25
CA GLU A 499 -30.17 -30.76 14.36
C GLU A 499 -31.32 -31.76 14.25
N CYS A 500 -31.45 -32.58 15.30
CA CYS A 500 -32.49 -33.57 15.48
C CYS A 500 -33.87 -32.90 15.40
N GLN A 501 -34.72 -33.51 14.60
CA GLN A 501 -36.14 -33.20 14.45
C GLN A 501 -36.86 -33.25 15.81
N ILE A 502 -37.51 -32.16 16.18
CA ILE A 502 -38.73 -32.22 17.01
C ILE A 502 -39.90 -31.99 16.05
N VAL A 503 -40.81 -32.97 16.08
CA VAL A 503 -42.01 -33.09 15.27
C VAL A 503 -43.11 -32.18 15.83
N GLU A 504 -43.74 -31.40 14.95
CA GLU A 504 -45.16 -30.97 14.96
C GLU A 504 -45.31 -30.11 13.69
N GLY A 505 -46.15 -30.37 12.69
CA GLY A 505 -47.41 -31.07 12.63
C GLY A 505 -48.45 -30.12 12.01
N SER A 506 -48.47 -29.94 10.68
CA SER A 506 -49.71 -29.54 9.97
C SER A 506 -49.62 -29.75 8.45
N LEU A 507 -50.54 -30.58 7.99
CA LEU A 507 -50.98 -30.91 6.63
C LEU A 507 -51.19 -29.67 5.74
N ARG A 508 -50.93 -29.77 4.42
CA ARG A 508 -51.92 -29.70 3.31
C ARG A 508 -51.31 -30.05 1.93
N LYS A 509 -51.94 -31.05 1.28
CA LYS A 509 -52.15 -31.38 -0.16
C LYS A 509 -51.28 -30.65 -1.21
N ASP A 510 -50.47 -31.33 -2.04
CA ASP A 510 -50.77 -32.32 -3.11
C ASP A 510 -51.37 -31.70 -4.39
N ASP A 511 -50.55 -31.59 -5.44
CA ASP A 511 -50.87 -32.08 -6.81
C ASP A 511 -49.73 -31.79 -7.82
N ARG A 512 -49.34 -32.86 -8.57
CA ARG A 512 -48.89 -32.90 -9.98
C ARG A 512 -47.46 -32.46 -10.37
N GLN A 513 -46.71 -33.12 -11.25
CA GLN A 513 -46.78 -34.40 -12.00
C GLN A 513 -45.46 -34.49 -12.80
N GLU A 514 -44.70 -35.58 -12.66
CA GLU A 514 -43.62 -35.96 -13.59
C GLU A 514 -44.00 -37.29 -14.29
N PRO A 515 -43.56 -37.52 -15.53
CA PRO A 515 -43.37 -38.86 -16.11
C PRO A 515 -41.86 -39.20 -16.23
N SER A 516 -41.38 -40.35 -15.70
CA SER A 516 -41.30 -41.70 -16.33
C SER A 516 -40.54 -41.70 -17.67
N ASP A 517 -39.54 -42.54 -18.01
CA ASP A 517 -38.92 -43.81 -17.57
C ASP A 517 -37.43 -43.75 -18.05
N ASP A 518 -36.44 -44.58 -17.71
CA ASP A 518 -36.39 -46.05 -17.71
C ASP A 518 -35.08 -46.59 -17.09
N GLU A 519 -35.22 -47.81 -16.59
CA GLU A 519 -34.38 -48.83 -15.97
C GLU A 519 -32.85 -48.90 -16.20
N SER A 520 -32.10 -49.21 -15.13
CA SER A 520 -31.52 -50.56 -14.92
C SER A 520 -30.69 -50.64 -13.64
N ALA A 521 -31.15 -51.47 -12.72
CA ALA A 521 -30.52 -51.82 -11.46
C ALA A 521 -29.38 -52.83 -11.61
N SER A 522 -28.41 -52.80 -10.66
CA SER A 522 -27.72 -54.00 -10.14
C SER A 522 -26.94 -53.69 -8.85
N ARG A 523 -27.41 -54.24 -7.74
CA ARG A 523 -26.71 -54.52 -6.47
C ARG A 523 -27.33 -55.83 -5.90
N PRO A 524 -26.71 -56.48 -4.90
CA PRO A 524 -25.44 -57.20 -4.85
C PRO A 524 -25.73 -58.69 -4.49
N PRO A 525 -24.78 -59.47 -3.93
CA PRO A 525 -25.20 -60.33 -2.82
C PRO A 525 -24.25 -60.40 -1.62
N ASP A 526 -24.88 -60.81 -0.52
CA ASP A 526 -24.47 -60.83 0.88
C ASP A 526 -23.73 -62.10 1.36
N THR A 527 -22.84 -61.90 2.36
CA THR A 527 -22.52 -62.77 3.54
C THR A 527 -21.80 -64.14 3.34
N PRO A 528 -21.25 -64.82 4.40
CA PRO A 528 -21.14 -64.51 5.84
C PRO A 528 -19.72 -64.72 6.48
N THR A 529 -19.56 -64.18 7.69
CA THR A 529 -18.44 -64.45 8.64
C THR A 529 -18.53 -65.87 9.25
N PRO A 530 -17.39 -66.45 9.70
CA PRO A 530 -17.40 -67.11 11.00
C PRO A 530 -16.20 -66.76 11.91
N THR A 531 -16.50 -66.85 13.19
CA THR A 531 -15.78 -66.44 14.40
C THR A 531 -14.96 -67.57 15.06
N GLY A 532 -13.88 -67.19 15.75
CA GLY A 532 -13.29 -67.92 16.90
C GLY A 532 -11.96 -68.63 16.63
N ARG A 533 -10.96 -68.70 17.52
CA ARG A 533 -10.76 -68.32 18.93
C ARG A 533 -9.24 -68.36 19.22
N ASN A 534 -8.78 -67.55 20.18
CA ASN A 534 -7.75 -67.78 21.23
C ASN A 534 -7.20 -66.40 21.68
N ALA A 535 -7.87 -65.71 22.61
CA ALA A 535 -7.71 -65.80 24.06
C ALA A 535 -6.30 -65.42 24.58
N ARG A 536 -6.15 -64.20 25.15
CA ARG A 536 -5.75 -63.93 26.55
C ARG A 536 -5.44 -62.44 26.79
N GLN A 537 -6.07 -61.94 27.87
CA GLN A 537 -5.60 -60.89 28.80
C GLN A 537 -5.47 -59.44 28.33
N GLY A 538 -6.14 -58.54 29.08
CA GLY A 538 -5.45 -57.34 29.57
C GLY A 538 -6.18 -56.02 29.42
N THR A 539 -7.16 -55.78 30.28
CA THR A 539 -7.48 -54.44 30.81
C THR A 539 -6.19 -53.75 31.27
N ARG A 540 -5.68 -52.81 30.47
CA ARG A 540 -4.79 -51.65 30.78
C ARG A 540 -4.03 -51.24 29.51
N ARG A 541 -4.72 -50.55 28.59
CA ARG A 541 -4.05 -49.90 27.44
C ARG A 541 -4.64 -48.54 27.06
N SER A 542 -5.11 -47.78 28.04
CA SER A 542 -5.21 -46.31 27.96
C SER A 542 -3.99 -45.71 28.65
N GLN A 543 -2.82 -45.72 27.98
CA GLN A 543 -1.66 -44.86 28.30
C GLN A 543 -0.45 -45.02 27.35
N ARG A 544 -0.62 -45.45 26.08
CA ARG A 544 0.54 -45.63 25.17
C ARG A 544 0.36 -45.24 23.70
N LEU A 545 -0.50 -44.27 23.41
CA LEU A 545 -0.59 -43.66 22.07
C LEU A 545 -0.21 -42.16 22.02
N ALA A 546 0.34 -41.61 23.11
CA ALA A 546 0.83 -40.22 23.18
C ALA A 546 2.33 -40.07 22.82
N LEU A 547 2.93 -41.04 22.11
CA LEU A 547 4.33 -40.96 21.66
C LEU A 547 4.46 -41.49 20.22
N ARG A 548 3.96 -40.70 19.27
CA ARG A 548 4.48 -40.66 17.89
C ARG A 548 4.59 -39.19 17.50
N PRO A 549 5.76 -38.66 17.13
CA PRO A 549 5.83 -37.35 16.51
C PRO A 549 5.25 -37.50 15.10
N ARG A 550 4.00 -37.04 14.92
CA ARG A 550 3.51 -36.66 13.61
C ARG A 550 4.29 -35.42 13.19
N GLY A 551 5.05 -35.56 12.11
CA GLY A 551 5.56 -34.42 11.35
C GLY A 551 4.39 -33.60 10.82
N GLY A 552 4.55 -32.27 10.83
CA GLY A 552 3.52 -31.31 10.47
C GLY A 552 3.06 -30.50 11.68
N GLY A 553 3.85 -29.48 12.05
CA GLY A 553 3.49 -28.47 13.03
C GLY A 553 4.22 -27.18 12.69
N GLY A 554 3.46 -26.10 12.48
CA GLY A 554 3.99 -24.78 12.12
C GLY A 554 5.12 -24.35 13.05
N GLU A 555 6.21 -23.91 12.44
CA GLU A 555 7.50 -23.64 13.09
C GLU A 555 7.46 -22.38 13.97
N GLN A 556 7.06 -22.56 15.23
CA GLN A 556 7.65 -21.76 16.29
C GLN A 556 9.16 -22.04 16.27
N GLY A 557 9.95 -21.02 15.94
CA GLY A 557 11.40 -21.15 15.71
C GLY A 557 12.12 -21.84 16.88
N ARG A 558 13.09 -22.69 16.57
CA ARG A 558 13.88 -23.39 17.59
C ARG A 558 14.63 -22.37 18.45
N GLN A 559 14.76 -22.65 19.75
CA GLN A 559 15.56 -21.81 20.63
C GLN A 559 17.05 -21.88 20.26
N TYR A 560 17.77 -20.77 20.46
CA TYR A 560 19.20 -20.68 20.20
C TYR A 560 20.01 -21.50 21.22
N CYS A 561 21.14 -22.05 20.77
CA CYS A 561 22.10 -22.69 21.67
C CYS A 561 22.77 -21.66 22.59
N THR A 562 23.10 -22.08 23.81
CA THR A 562 23.76 -21.22 24.80
C THR A 562 25.18 -20.85 24.37
N GLN A 563 25.65 -19.70 24.84
CA GLN A 563 27.01 -19.19 24.66
C GLN A 563 28.04 -20.21 25.11
N LYS A 564 27.84 -20.79 26.30
CA LYS A 564 28.72 -21.83 26.85
C LYS A 564 28.74 -23.09 25.99
N CYS A 565 27.60 -23.50 25.43
CA CYS A 565 27.51 -24.68 24.56
C CYS A 565 28.30 -24.48 23.26
N LEU A 566 28.11 -23.35 22.59
CA LEU A 566 28.80 -23.08 21.33
C LEU A 566 30.30 -22.83 21.54
N LEU A 567 30.69 -22.14 22.61
CA LEU A 567 32.11 -21.99 22.99
C LEU A 567 32.75 -23.34 23.33
N GLY A 568 31.99 -24.21 24.01
CA GLY A 568 32.38 -25.60 24.29
C GLY A 568 32.64 -26.37 22.99
N MET A 569 31.75 -26.27 21.99
CA MET A 569 31.95 -26.89 20.67
C MET A 569 33.24 -26.41 20.00
N VAL A 570 33.46 -25.08 19.95
CA VAL A 570 34.64 -24.49 19.30
C VAL A 570 35.94 -24.92 19.99
N LYS A 571 35.95 -25.00 21.33
CA LYS A 571 37.14 -25.37 22.12
C LYS A 571 37.29 -26.88 22.37
N GLY A 572 36.40 -27.73 21.85
CA GLY A 572 36.39 -29.18 22.12
C GLY A 572 36.05 -29.55 23.58
N GLY A 573 35.28 -28.70 24.27
CA GLY A 573 34.84 -28.83 25.65
C GLY A 573 33.58 -29.71 25.86
N PHE A 574 32.92 -29.50 27.00
CA PHE A 574 31.72 -30.23 27.41
C PHE A 574 30.44 -29.54 26.96
N LEU A 575 29.38 -30.33 26.75
CA LEU A 575 28.05 -29.81 26.52
C LEU A 575 27.55 -29.02 27.73
N ASP A 576 26.87 -27.91 27.48
CA ASP A 576 26.16 -27.16 28.53
C ASP A 576 24.80 -27.81 28.81
N PRO A 577 24.54 -28.30 30.04
CA PRO A 577 23.25 -28.87 30.41
C PRO A 577 22.08 -27.88 30.29
N LYS A 578 22.34 -26.57 30.31
CA LYS A 578 21.31 -25.53 30.17
C LYS A 578 20.93 -25.24 28.70
N CYS A 579 21.66 -25.81 27.73
CA CYS A 579 21.35 -25.59 26.32
C CYS A 579 19.99 -26.23 25.98
N PRO A 580 19.05 -25.49 25.37
CA PRO A 580 17.73 -26.04 25.01
C PRO A 580 17.82 -27.19 23.99
N ASN A 581 18.89 -27.21 23.20
CA ASN A 581 19.14 -28.22 22.17
C ASN A 581 20.09 -29.34 22.63
N VAL A 582 20.43 -29.40 23.93
CA VAL A 582 21.45 -30.35 24.46
C VAL A 582 21.14 -31.82 24.13
N THR A 583 19.86 -32.18 24.07
CA THR A 583 19.42 -33.54 23.74
C THR A 583 19.72 -33.90 22.29
N LEU A 584 19.67 -32.95 21.36
CA LEU A 584 19.98 -33.14 19.94
C LEU A 584 21.49 -33.24 19.70
N HIS A 585 22.29 -32.55 20.52
CA HIS A 585 23.74 -32.66 20.47
C HIS A 585 24.23 -34.02 20.99
N ARG A 586 23.45 -34.71 21.82
CA ARG A 586 23.77 -36.04 22.35
C ARG A 586 23.28 -37.11 21.36
N LYS A 587 24.21 -37.76 20.66
CA LYS A 587 23.89 -39.08 20.08
C LYS A 587 23.63 -40.05 21.24
N SER A 588 22.58 -40.84 21.11
CA SER A 588 21.98 -41.74 22.10
C SER A 588 22.99 -42.37 23.08
N CYS A 589 22.71 -42.31 24.39
CA CYS A 589 23.43 -43.00 25.50
C CYS A 589 24.80 -42.45 25.95
N ALA A 590 25.06 -41.14 25.90
CA ALA A 590 26.26 -40.55 26.54
C ALA A 590 25.98 -40.04 27.98
N PRO A 591 26.92 -40.21 28.95
CA PRO A 591 26.75 -39.81 30.35
C PRO A 591 26.64 -38.28 30.54
N ALA A 592 26.26 -37.85 31.75
CA ALA A 592 25.95 -36.46 32.11
C ALA A 592 27.04 -35.40 31.78
N ARG A 593 28.30 -35.83 31.55
CA ARG A 593 29.43 -35.00 31.08
C ARG A 593 29.86 -35.37 29.65
N ALA A 594 28.90 -35.47 28.73
CA ALA A 594 29.19 -35.72 27.33
C ALA A 594 29.90 -34.51 26.69
N ARG A 595 31.01 -34.78 25.98
CA ARG A 595 31.64 -33.81 25.08
C ARG A 595 30.79 -33.62 23.83
N HIS A 596 31.07 -32.55 23.09
CA HIS A 596 30.47 -32.37 21.77
C HIS A 596 30.88 -33.54 20.84
N PRO A 597 29.94 -34.11 20.06
CA PRO A 597 30.23 -35.22 19.15
C PRO A 597 31.05 -34.80 17.93
N VAL A 598 31.10 -33.49 17.64
CA VAL A 598 31.84 -32.89 16.53
C VAL A 598 32.79 -31.83 17.09
N ASN A 599 33.98 -31.75 16.52
CA ASN A 599 34.89 -30.62 16.75
C ASN A 599 34.52 -29.45 15.82
N HIS A 600 35.20 -28.31 15.96
CA HIS A 600 34.90 -27.12 15.18
C HIS A 600 35.05 -27.30 13.66
N GLU A 601 36.11 -27.97 13.23
CA GLU A 601 36.38 -28.22 11.81
C GLU A 601 35.33 -29.13 11.18
N GLU A 602 34.98 -30.22 11.85
CA GLU A 602 33.94 -31.15 11.43
C GLU A 602 32.56 -30.48 11.43
N TRP A 603 32.27 -29.65 12.44
CA TRP A 603 31.05 -28.86 12.49
C TRP A 603 30.93 -27.92 11.29
N LEU A 604 32.00 -27.19 10.95
CA LEU A 604 32.00 -26.26 9.82
C LEU A 604 31.89 -27.02 8.49
N ARG A 605 32.53 -28.19 8.36
CA ARG A 605 32.41 -29.06 7.19
C ARG A 605 30.98 -29.56 7.00
N LEU A 606 30.32 -30.00 8.07
CA LEU A 606 28.93 -30.44 8.03
C LEU A 606 27.98 -29.29 7.65
N LEU A 607 28.20 -28.10 8.22
CA LEU A 607 27.44 -26.91 7.85
C LEU A 607 27.65 -26.55 6.37
N TRP A 608 28.89 -26.57 5.90
CA TRP A 608 29.20 -26.31 4.49
C TRP A 608 28.51 -27.32 3.56
N MET A 609 28.49 -28.60 3.91
CA MET A 609 27.74 -29.62 3.16
C MET A 609 26.23 -29.36 3.16
N GLN A 610 25.65 -28.94 4.29
CA GLN A 610 24.24 -28.57 4.38
C GLN A 610 23.93 -27.39 3.46
N LEU A 611 24.70 -26.29 3.53
CA LEU A 611 24.51 -25.10 2.69
C LEU A 611 24.66 -25.41 1.19
N LYS A 612 25.63 -26.27 0.85
CA LYS A 612 25.81 -26.75 -0.52
C LYS A 612 24.61 -27.57 -1.00
N GLN A 613 23.96 -28.33 -0.12
CA GLN A 613 22.76 -29.09 -0.45
C GLN A 613 21.55 -28.16 -0.59
N SER A 614 21.19 -27.42 0.47
CA SER A 614 20.05 -26.51 0.48
C SER A 614 20.35 -25.22 1.24
N LEU A 615 19.90 -24.09 0.70
CA LEU A 615 19.87 -22.79 1.37
C LEU A 615 18.53 -22.49 2.04
N ASP A 616 17.57 -23.39 1.93
CA ASP A 616 16.29 -23.30 2.63
C ASP A 616 16.29 -24.14 3.92
N ASP A 617 16.85 -25.35 3.87
CA ASP A 617 16.77 -26.29 4.98
C ASP A 617 17.61 -25.85 6.19
N GLY A 618 16.91 -25.50 7.27
CA GLY A 618 17.53 -25.04 8.51
C GLY A 618 18.06 -23.61 8.44
N ILE A 619 17.63 -22.80 7.45
CA ILE A 619 17.93 -21.37 7.38
C ILE A 619 16.61 -20.60 7.41
N ARG A 620 16.51 -19.63 8.32
CA ARG A 620 15.34 -18.77 8.45
C ARG A 620 15.77 -17.30 8.47
N PRO A 621 15.36 -16.47 7.50
CA PRO A 621 15.61 -15.03 7.57
C PRO A 621 14.86 -14.42 8.76
N LEU A 622 15.52 -13.51 9.48
CA LEU A 622 14.94 -12.88 10.68
C LEU A 622 14.23 -11.56 10.40
N GLY A 623 14.33 -11.00 9.19
CA GLY A 623 13.79 -9.68 8.87
C GLY A 623 14.53 -8.52 9.56
N GLU A 624 15.57 -8.84 10.33
CA GLU A 624 16.42 -7.88 11.05
C GLU A 624 17.75 -7.75 10.29
N GLY A 625 18.16 -6.53 10.00
CA GLY A 625 19.38 -6.25 9.24
C GLY A 625 19.88 -4.82 9.46
N GLY A 626 21.20 -4.66 9.39
CA GLY A 626 21.85 -3.36 9.37
C GLY A 626 22.08 -2.87 7.94
N ALA A 627 22.71 -1.71 7.78
CA ALA A 627 23.02 -1.15 6.46
C ALA A 627 23.91 -2.06 5.60
N ARG A 628 24.67 -2.99 6.19
CA ARG A 628 25.67 -3.84 5.52
C ARG A 628 25.45 -5.35 5.64
N GLY A 629 24.33 -5.79 6.21
CA GLY A 629 24.03 -7.22 6.26
C GLY A 629 22.68 -7.55 6.88
N VAL A 630 22.22 -8.77 6.61
CA VAL A 630 20.93 -9.33 7.05
C VAL A 630 21.15 -10.52 7.97
N LEU A 631 20.24 -10.73 8.91
CA LEU A 631 20.35 -11.80 9.89
C LEU A 631 19.49 -13.01 9.53
N PHE A 632 20.06 -14.19 9.79
CA PHE A 632 19.40 -15.47 9.67
C PHE A 632 19.53 -16.25 10.98
N GLN A 633 18.49 -16.99 11.34
CA GLN A 633 18.61 -18.12 12.24
C GLN A 633 19.04 -19.33 11.41
N VAL A 634 20.11 -20.01 11.84
CA VAL A 634 20.63 -21.19 11.17
C VAL A 634 20.67 -22.35 12.16
N THR A 635 20.18 -23.52 11.74
CA THR A 635 20.24 -24.77 12.47
C THR A 635 21.03 -25.81 11.67
N LEU A 636 22.12 -26.32 12.25
CA LEU A 636 22.80 -27.50 11.71
C LEU A 636 21.93 -28.74 11.97
N LEU A 637 21.30 -29.27 10.93
CA LEU A 637 20.26 -30.30 11.06
C LEU A 637 20.78 -31.61 11.66
N ALA A 638 22.02 -31.99 11.34
CA ALA A 638 22.62 -33.24 11.79
C ALA A 638 22.74 -33.37 13.33
N HIS A 639 22.88 -32.25 14.04
CA HIS A 639 23.14 -32.23 15.49
C HIS A 639 22.30 -31.17 16.25
N GLY A 640 21.43 -30.43 15.56
CA GLY A 640 20.52 -29.44 16.15
C GLY A 640 21.19 -28.18 16.72
N TYR A 641 22.41 -27.82 16.28
CA TYR A 641 23.05 -26.57 16.70
C TYR A 641 22.35 -25.38 16.05
N THR A 642 21.69 -24.55 16.85
CA THR A 642 20.97 -23.35 16.39
C THR A 642 21.70 -22.08 16.81
N PHE A 643 21.99 -21.21 15.85
CA PHE A 643 22.82 -20.02 16.01
C PHE A 643 22.38 -18.92 15.02
N VAL A 644 23.04 -17.77 15.06
CA VAL A 644 22.74 -16.62 14.20
C VAL A 644 23.78 -16.54 13.08
N SER A 645 23.35 -16.13 11.90
CA SER A 645 24.24 -15.82 10.78
C SER A 645 24.01 -14.39 10.29
N LYS A 646 25.08 -13.64 10.06
CA LYS A 646 25.07 -12.35 9.36
C LYS A 646 25.48 -12.60 7.91
N GLY A 647 24.56 -12.39 6.97
CA GLY A 647 24.81 -12.49 5.54
C GLY A 647 25.03 -11.11 4.91
N THR A 648 25.87 -11.03 3.89
CA THR A 648 26.13 -9.78 3.17
C THR A 648 26.29 -9.98 1.65
N VAL A 649 26.17 -8.88 0.93
CA VAL A 649 26.34 -8.77 -0.52
C VAL A 649 27.81 -8.54 -0.88
N ARG A 650 28.15 -8.67 -2.17
CA ARG A 650 29.54 -8.63 -2.66
C ARG A 650 30.30 -7.37 -2.25
N ALA A 651 29.66 -6.20 -2.29
CA ALA A 651 30.25 -4.91 -1.95
C ALA A 651 30.85 -4.85 -0.54
N PHE A 652 30.21 -5.50 0.45
CA PHE A 652 30.58 -5.40 1.87
C PHE A 652 31.33 -6.63 2.41
N ILE A 653 31.75 -7.57 1.54
CA ILE A 653 32.55 -8.74 1.96
C ILE A 653 33.82 -8.32 2.71
N LYS A 654 34.46 -7.22 2.31
CA LYS A 654 35.68 -6.72 2.98
C LYS A 654 35.40 -6.32 4.42
N ASP A 655 34.27 -5.65 4.66
CA ASP A 655 33.88 -5.16 5.98
C ASP A 655 33.50 -6.35 6.89
N LEU A 656 32.79 -7.35 6.36
CA LEU A 656 32.44 -8.54 7.14
C LEU A 656 33.65 -9.45 7.43
N LYS A 657 34.64 -9.51 6.53
CA LYS A 657 35.93 -10.16 6.79
C LYS A 657 36.75 -9.43 7.86
N HIS A 658 36.69 -8.10 7.86
CA HIS A 658 37.32 -7.29 8.90
C HIS A 658 36.65 -7.50 10.27
N GLU A 659 35.33 -7.54 10.30
CA GLU A 659 34.56 -7.92 11.50
C GLU A 659 34.96 -9.31 12.01
N ALA A 660 35.10 -10.30 11.13
CA ALA A 660 35.60 -11.63 11.51
C ALA A 660 37.02 -11.57 12.12
N ALA A 661 37.92 -10.75 11.57
CA ALA A 661 39.26 -10.55 12.13
C ALA A 661 39.23 -9.88 13.53
N ALA A 662 38.26 -9.00 13.79
CA ALA A 662 38.03 -8.45 15.11
C ALA A 662 37.59 -9.52 16.10
N TYR A 663 36.61 -10.36 15.73
CA TYR A 663 36.20 -11.50 16.56
C TYR A 663 37.36 -12.46 16.86
N GLU A 664 38.21 -12.73 15.87
CA GLU A 664 39.42 -13.55 16.05
C GLU A 664 40.39 -12.96 17.09
N ARG A 665 40.53 -11.63 17.15
CA ARG A 665 41.31 -10.96 18.19
C ARG A 665 40.63 -11.06 19.56
N LEU A 666 39.30 -11.02 19.60
CA LEU A 666 38.49 -11.04 20.82
C LEU A 666 38.21 -12.44 21.37
N LYS A 667 38.84 -13.50 20.83
CA LYS A 667 38.72 -14.89 21.32
C LYS A 667 38.75 -15.07 22.85
N PRO A 668 39.58 -14.33 23.63
CA PRO A 668 39.62 -14.49 25.09
C PRO A 668 38.33 -14.08 25.81
N ILE A 669 37.54 -13.16 25.22
CA ILE A 669 36.35 -12.56 25.84
C ILE A 669 35.02 -13.02 25.20
N GLN A 670 35.07 -13.89 24.19
CA GLN A 670 33.91 -14.48 23.54
C GLN A 670 33.08 -15.34 24.51
N GLY A 671 31.75 -15.25 24.39
CA GLY A 671 30.80 -15.93 25.25
C GLY A 671 30.52 -15.22 26.58
N VAL A 672 31.13 -14.03 26.79
CA VAL A 672 30.92 -13.19 27.98
C VAL A 672 30.57 -11.75 27.56
N HIS A 673 31.49 -11.07 26.88
CA HIS A 673 31.34 -9.66 26.48
C HIS A 673 31.04 -9.47 25.00
N VAL A 674 31.31 -10.49 24.19
CA VAL A 674 31.01 -10.52 22.75
C VAL A 674 30.52 -11.92 22.37
N PRO A 675 29.71 -12.07 21.31
CA PRO A 675 29.27 -13.38 20.84
C PRO A 675 30.43 -14.31 20.46
N VAL A 676 30.20 -15.62 20.57
CA VAL A 676 31.11 -16.65 20.05
C VAL A 676 31.08 -16.65 18.53
N PHE A 677 32.26 -16.53 17.92
CA PHE A 677 32.48 -16.62 16.49
C PHE A 677 32.68 -18.06 16.07
N LEU A 678 31.84 -18.54 15.15
CA LEU A 678 31.80 -19.93 14.70
C LEU A 678 32.46 -20.11 13.33
N GLY A 679 32.77 -19.03 12.61
CA GLY A 679 33.39 -19.06 11.30
C GLY A 679 32.61 -18.28 10.26
N ALA A 680 33.08 -18.33 9.01
CA ALA A 680 32.44 -17.68 7.87
C ALA A 680 32.55 -18.57 6.62
N VAL A 681 31.56 -18.46 5.73
CA VAL A 681 31.48 -19.20 4.47
C VAL A 681 31.17 -18.24 3.33
N ASP A 682 31.90 -18.38 2.24
CA ASP A 682 31.62 -17.70 0.96
C ASP A 682 30.77 -18.61 0.08
N LEU A 683 29.50 -18.24 -0.12
CA LEU A 683 28.54 -19.03 -0.92
C LEU A 683 28.95 -19.10 -2.40
N ARG A 684 29.77 -18.15 -2.87
CA ARG A 684 30.31 -18.18 -4.24
C ARG A 684 31.21 -19.39 -4.47
N SER A 685 31.90 -19.86 -3.43
CA SER A 685 32.73 -21.07 -3.50
C SER A 685 31.93 -22.33 -3.82
N MET A 686 30.62 -22.31 -3.59
CA MET A 686 29.68 -23.38 -3.91
C MET A 686 28.71 -23.00 -5.05
N ASN A 687 28.99 -21.92 -5.77
CA ASN A 687 28.13 -21.37 -6.84
C ASN A 687 26.68 -21.15 -6.38
N LYS A 688 26.50 -20.63 -5.16
CA LYS A 688 25.19 -20.29 -4.63
C LYS A 688 25.09 -18.81 -4.28
N THR A 689 23.87 -18.30 -4.40
CA THR A 689 23.44 -16.96 -3.97
C THR A 689 22.14 -17.15 -3.21
N TYR A 690 22.03 -16.52 -2.04
CA TYR A 690 20.78 -16.45 -1.32
C TYR A 690 20.04 -15.17 -1.74
N TYR A 691 18.88 -15.32 -2.37
CA TYR A 691 18.02 -14.20 -2.78
C TYR A 691 17.16 -13.78 -1.60
N TYR A 692 17.55 -12.71 -0.92
CA TYR A 692 16.93 -12.28 0.33
C TYR A 692 15.71 -11.40 0.12
N ASP A 693 15.87 -10.38 -0.72
CA ASP A 693 14.86 -9.38 -1.05
C ASP A 693 15.12 -8.90 -2.48
N HIS A 694 14.31 -7.98 -3.01
CA HIS A 694 14.46 -7.49 -4.37
C HIS A 694 15.88 -6.93 -4.58
N ARG A 695 16.60 -7.56 -5.52
CA ARG A 695 18.00 -7.25 -5.87
C ARG A 695 19.00 -7.34 -4.71
N VAL A 696 18.71 -8.10 -3.65
CA VAL A 696 19.62 -8.34 -2.53
C VAL A 696 20.19 -9.75 -2.60
N TYR A 697 21.43 -9.85 -3.09
CA TYR A 697 22.13 -11.11 -3.36
C TYR A 697 23.15 -11.42 -2.25
N VAL A 698 22.73 -12.20 -1.24
CA VAL A 698 23.62 -12.60 -0.15
C VAL A 698 24.56 -13.69 -0.65
N VAL A 699 25.86 -13.42 -0.56
CA VAL A 699 26.92 -14.28 -1.11
C VAL A 699 27.99 -14.64 -0.07
N HIS A 700 27.99 -14.01 1.09
CA HIS A 700 28.91 -14.32 2.18
C HIS A 700 28.17 -14.34 3.51
N MET A 701 28.42 -15.36 4.33
CA MET A 701 27.75 -15.57 5.61
C MET A 701 28.77 -15.75 6.73
N THR A 702 28.57 -15.05 7.84
CA THR A 702 29.36 -15.17 9.08
C THR A 702 28.48 -15.71 10.19
N PHE A 703 28.97 -16.71 10.92
CA PHE A 703 28.21 -17.45 11.93
C PHE A 703 28.62 -17.04 13.34
N LEU A 704 27.63 -16.67 14.15
CA LEU A 704 27.78 -16.16 15.51
C LEU A 704 26.78 -16.85 16.44
N SER A 705 27.15 -17.04 17.71
CA SER A 705 26.16 -17.35 18.76
C SER A 705 25.13 -16.22 18.90
N TRP A 706 23.93 -16.53 19.38
CA TRP A 706 22.92 -15.51 19.66
C TRP A 706 23.33 -14.56 20.80
N GLY A 707 23.48 -13.27 20.49
CA GLY A 707 24.04 -12.26 21.40
C GLY A 707 23.10 -11.73 22.47
N GLY A 708 21.78 -11.94 22.35
CA GLY A 708 20.78 -11.44 23.31
C GLY A 708 19.67 -10.62 22.65
N CYS A 709 18.89 -9.93 23.49
CA CYS A 709 17.84 -9.01 23.07
C CYS A 709 18.38 -7.56 23.03
N SER A 710 17.76 -6.68 22.24
CA SER A 710 18.06 -5.24 22.32
C SER A 710 17.79 -4.70 23.72
N ILE A 711 18.57 -3.70 24.15
CA ILE A 711 18.44 -3.06 25.47
C ILE A 711 17.01 -2.52 25.70
N ASP A 712 16.40 -1.95 24.66
CA ASP A 712 15.02 -1.45 24.71
C ASP A 712 13.98 -2.55 25.03
N ARG A 713 14.22 -3.77 24.52
CA ARG A 713 13.36 -4.94 24.76
C ARG A 713 13.60 -5.53 26.14
N ALA A 714 14.85 -5.59 26.58
CA ALA A 714 15.24 -6.13 27.87
C ALA A 714 14.64 -5.34 29.05
N HIS A 715 14.51 -4.01 28.93
CA HIS A 715 13.92 -3.18 29.98
C HIS A 715 12.43 -3.49 30.26
N ARG A 716 11.65 -3.90 29.23
CA ARG A 716 10.22 -4.21 29.37
C ARG A 716 9.95 -5.52 30.12
N ILE A 717 10.92 -6.43 30.18
CA ILE A 717 10.78 -7.76 30.80
C ILE A 717 10.89 -7.67 32.34
N GLY A 718 11.18 -6.48 32.89
CA GLY A 718 10.97 -6.19 34.32
C GLY A 718 12.04 -6.72 35.27
N ASP A 719 13.21 -7.12 34.77
CA ASP A 719 14.20 -7.85 35.56
C ASP A 719 15.55 -7.12 35.63
N MET A 720 15.64 -5.94 36.24
CA MET A 720 16.94 -5.25 36.34
C MET A 720 17.15 -4.45 37.64
N ASP A 721 17.99 -5.00 38.52
CA ASP A 721 18.56 -4.39 39.74
C ASP A 721 19.99 -3.83 39.51
N ARG A 722 20.48 -3.82 38.25
CA ARG A 722 21.85 -3.37 37.88
C ARG A 722 21.87 -2.35 36.74
N SER A 723 22.84 -1.43 36.81
CA SER A 723 23.12 -0.46 35.74
C SER A 723 23.64 -1.16 34.48
N LEU A 724 22.83 -1.17 33.41
CA LEU A 724 23.22 -1.63 32.06
C LEU A 724 24.39 -0.83 31.50
N GLU A 725 24.47 0.45 31.84
CA GLU A 725 25.57 1.33 31.45
C GLU A 725 26.91 0.78 31.99
N ASP A 726 26.96 0.38 33.26
CA ASP A 726 28.18 -0.14 33.86
C ASP A 726 28.63 -1.44 33.20
N GLU A 727 27.68 -2.29 32.81
CA GLU A 727 27.98 -3.54 32.10
C GLU A 727 28.46 -3.28 30.67
N ALA A 728 27.85 -2.35 29.95
CA ALA A 728 28.33 -1.93 28.64
C ALA A 728 29.76 -1.37 28.70
N ILE A 729 30.04 -0.52 29.70
CA ILE A 729 31.39 0.01 29.95
C ILE A 729 32.37 -1.12 30.30
N ARG A 730 31.95 -2.13 31.07
CA ARG A 730 32.76 -3.31 31.37
C ARG A 730 33.14 -4.08 30.10
N SER A 731 32.18 -4.33 29.21
CA SER A 731 32.42 -5.01 27.93
C SER A 731 33.36 -4.23 27.02
N LEU A 732 33.19 -2.91 26.89
CA LEU A 732 34.10 -2.06 26.11
C LEU A 732 35.53 -2.07 26.67
N ARG A 733 35.69 -1.96 27.99
CA ARG A 733 37.01 -2.08 28.64
C ARG A 733 37.65 -3.45 28.44
N ALA A 734 36.85 -4.52 28.38
CA ALA A 734 37.35 -5.86 28.06
C ALA A 734 37.89 -5.92 26.63
N MET A 735 37.17 -5.35 25.66
CA MET A 735 37.62 -5.26 24.26
C MET A 735 38.89 -4.42 24.09
N HIS A 736 38.96 -3.25 24.75
CA HIS A 736 40.12 -2.36 24.67
C HIS A 736 41.40 -3.03 25.19
N ARG A 737 41.30 -3.91 26.19
CA ARG A 737 42.43 -4.72 26.70
C ARG A 737 42.97 -5.70 25.67
N GLU A 738 42.12 -6.21 24.78
CA GLU A 738 42.51 -7.07 23.65
C GLU A 738 42.98 -6.26 22.42
N GLY A 739 43.03 -4.92 22.55
CA GLY A 739 43.51 -4.01 21.52
C GLY A 739 42.52 -3.75 20.39
N VAL A 740 41.21 -3.86 20.65
CA VAL A 740 40.15 -3.58 19.68
C VAL A 740 39.35 -2.36 20.12
N VAL A 741 39.30 -1.31 19.30
CA VAL A 741 38.42 -0.14 19.47
C VAL A 741 37.20 -0.32 18.58
N HIS A 742 35.99 -0.04 19.05
CA HIS A 742 34.77 -0.26 18.28
C HIS A 742 34.51 0.79 17.19
N LYS A 743 34.70 2.08 17.51
CA LYS A 743 34.46 3.23 16.59
C LYS A 743 33.01 3.39 16.07
N ASP A 744 32.06 2.63 16.60
CA ASP A 744 30.62 2.72 16.27
C ASP A 744 29.77 2.36 17.49
N VAL A 745 30.08 2.96 18.64
CA VAL A 745 29.42 2.65 19.90
C VAL A 745 28.05 3.32 19.94
N ARG A 746 26.99 2.51 19.85
CA ARG A 746 25.58 2.91 19.94
C ARG A 746 24.76 1.81 20.60
N LEU A 747 23.60 2.17 21.20
CA LEU A 747 22.74 1.20 21.88
C LEU A 747 22.25 0.06 20.97
N ALA A 748 22.09 0.32 19.66
CA ALA A 748 21.73 -0.71 18.69
C ALA A 748 22.79 -1.83 18.55
N ASN A 749 24.06 -1.53 18.87
CA ASN A 749 25.18 -2.47 18.79
C ASN A 749 25.47 -3.14 20.17
N MET A 750 24.58 -2.96 21.15
CA MET A 750 24.69 -3.51 22.49
C MET A 750 23.46 -4.37 22.81
N LEU A 751 23.68 -5.65 23.07
CA LEU A 751 22.62 -6.62 23.34
C LEU A 751 22.69 -7.09 24.79
N PHE A 752 21.56 -7.19 25.47
CA PHE A 752 21.50 -7.82 26.78
C PHE A 752 21.29 -9.32 26.63
N ASN A 753 22.22 -10.11 27.18
CA ASN A 753 22.13 -11.56 27.18
C ASN A 753 21.64 -12.09 28.54
N PRO A 754 20.45 -12.70 28.63
CA PRO A 754 19.93 -13.26 29.88
C PRO A 754 20.79 -14.40 30.45
N GLU A 755 21.52 -15.14 29.61
CA GLU A 755 22.36 -16.27 30.03
C GLU A 755 23.56 -15.82 30.87
N THR A 756 24.21 -14.73 30.44
CA THR A 756 25.40 -14.17 31.11
C THR A 756 25.03 -13.06 32.08
N SER A 757 23.77 -12.59 32.06
CA SER A 757 23.32 -11.36 32.75
C SER A 757 24.22 -10.16 32.42
N GLY A 758 24.71 -10.11 31.19
CA GLY A 758 25.75 -9.19 30.71
C GLY A 758 25.37 -8.53 29.39
N VAL A 759 26.08 -7.44 29.04
CA VAL A 759 25.92 -6.73 27.76
C VAL A 759 26.95 -7.26 26.77
N MET A 760 26.47 -7.80 25.66
CA MET A 760 27.28 -8.23 24.54
C MET A 760 27.39 -7.13 23.49
N VAL A 761 28.61 -6.86 23.05
CA VAL A 761 28.88 -5.88 22.00
C VAL A 761 29.00 -6.60 20.65
N ILE A 762 28.38 -6.05 19.61
CA ILE A 762 28.30 -6.60 18.26
C ILE A 762 28.63 -5.55 17.20
N ASP A 763 28.77 -5.95 15.94
CA ASP A 763 28.95 -5.06 14.78
C ASP A 763 30.34 -4.39 14.70
N PHE A 764 31.38 -5.20 14.50
CA PHE A 764 32.78 -4.74 14.48
C PHE A 764 33.30 -4.31 13.09
N GLU A 765 32.41 -4.01 12.14
CA GLU A 765 32.78 -3.62 10.78
C GLU A 765 33.65 -2.36 10.72
N ARG A 766 33.50 -1.44 11.68
CA ARG A 766 34.29 -0.19 11.79
C ARG A 766 35.42 -0.27 12.82
N ALA A 767 35.62 -1.44 13.42
CA ALA A 767 36.55 -1.58 14.55
C ALA A 767 37.99 -1.31 14.13
N LEU A 768 38.76 -0.62 14.99
CA LEU A 768 40.19 -0.44 14.79
C LEU A 768 40.97 -1.50 15.56
N LEU A 769 41.71 -2.32 14.83
CA LEU A 769 42.59 -3.34 15.41
C LEU A 769 43.97 -2.73 15.69
N LEU A 770 44.27 -2.49 16.96
CA LEU A 770 45.56 -1.97 17.38
C LEU A 770 46.60 -3.09 17.42
N ASN A 771 47.87 -2.70 17.19
CA ASN A 771 48.98 -3.63 17.39
C ASN A 771 49.05 -4.01 18.86
N PRO A 772 49.18 -5.31 19.19
CA PRO A 772 49.25 -5.73 20.58
C PRO A 772 50.47 -5.06 21.26
N PRO A 773 50.33 -4.58 22.50
CA PRO A 773 51.47 -4.03 23.22
C PRO A 773 52.52 -5.13 23.37
N ARG A 774 53.74 -4.89 22.85
CA ARG A 774 54.88 -5.79 23.09
C ARG A 774 55.04 -5.96 24.60
N ARG A 775 54.94 -7.21 25.09
CA ARG A 775 55.28 -7.51 26.49
C ARG A 775 56.75 -7.10 26.71
N PRO A 776 57.08 -6.29 27.72
CA PRO A 776 58.47 -6.01 28.05
C PRO A 776 59.15 -7.34 28.38
N LEU A 777 60.18 -7.71 27.62
CA LEU A 777 61.08 -8.78 28.01
C LEU A 777 61.98 -8.21 29.11
N ALA A 778 61.83 -8.75 30.33
CA ALA A 778 62.58 -8.50 31.58
C ALA A 778 62.01 -7.45 32.56
N GLN A 779 62.02 -7.84 33.84
CA GLN A 779 61.82 -6.97 35.01
C GLN A 779 62.95 -5.93 35.07
N LEU A 780 62.59 -4.65 35.05
CA LEU A 780 63.50 -3.56 35.41
C LEU A 780 63.78 -3.62 36.91
N VAL A 781 64.95 -4.15 37.27
CA VAL A 781 65.51 -4.03 38.63
C VAL A 781 66.01 -2.59 38.80
N PRO A 782 65.63 -1.85 39.86
CA PRO A 782 66.06 -0.47 40.04
C PRO A 782 67.51 -0.42 40.50
N ASN A 783 68.44 -0.10 39.61
CA ASN A 783 69.83 0.14 40.02
C ASN A 783 70.01 1.60 40.46
N LYS A 784 70.12 1.79 41.77
CA LYS A 784 70.52 3.04 42.41
C LYS A 784 72.01 3.31 42.11
N ARG A 785 72.32 4.26 41.23
CA ARG A 785 73.57 5.04 41.26
C ARG A 785 73.33 6.42 40.66
N ALA A 786 73.53 7.45 41.48
CA ALA A 786 73.55 8.84 41.05
C ALA A 786 74.98 9.19 40.59
N TRP A 787 75.12 9.74 39.38
CA TRP A 787 76.22 10.64 39.04
C TRP A 787 75.86 11.55 37.85
N LYS A 788 76.56 12.68 37.80
CA LYS A 788 76.13 14.01 37.35
C LYS A 788 76.27 14.25 35.83
N SER A 789 75.45 15.20 35.38
CA SER A 789 75.51 16.06 34.19
C SER A 789 76.87 16.16 33.47
N GLU A 790 76.85 15.84 32.17
CA GLU A 790 77.59 16.60 31.17
C GLU A 790 76.76 16.68 29.86
N THR A 791 76.66 17.89 29.35
CA THR A 791 75.97 18.33 28.14
C THR A 791 76.54 17.66 26.88
N MET A 792 75.68 17.11 26.01
CA MET A 792 75.86 17.19 24.55
C MET A 792 74.60 16.75 23.76
N ASP A 793 74.20 17.65 22.86
CA ASP A 793 73.45 17.50 21.61
C ASP A 793 72.06 16.83 21.57
N ALA A 794 71.06 17.71 21.52
CA ALA A 794 69.71 17.41 21.08
C ALA A 794 69.66 17.05 19.59
N LYS A 795 69.71 15.75 19.27
CA LYS A 795 69.12 15.20 18.04
C LYS A 795 67.76 14.58 18.34
N LYS A 796 66.74 15.30 17.89
CA LYS A 796 65.30 15.02 17.96
C LYS A 796 64.97 13.67 17.28
N VAL A 797 64.85 12.60 18.05
CA VAL A 797 64.16 11.36 17.65
C VAL A 797 62.69 11.52 18.03
N THR A 798 61.90 12.18 17.19
CA THR A 798 60.43 12.18 17.29
C THR A 798 59.89 11.13 16.34
N GLY A 799 59.60 9.94 16.87
CA GLY A 799 59.03 8.86 16.06
C GLY A 799 58.58 7.65 16.87
N ASP A 800 57.92 7.84 18.03
CA ASP A 800 57.15 6.74 18.64
C ASP A 800 56.09 7.18 19.68
N SER A 801 56.07 8.44 20.12
CA SER A 801 55.11 8.92 21.12
C SER A 801 53.70 9.21 20.57
N SER A 802 53.54 9.52 19.26
CA SER A 802 52.23 9.91 18.71
C SER A 802 51.25 8.74 18.52
N LYS A 803 51.74 7.50 18.40
CA LYS A 803 50.86 6.31 18.27
C LYS A 803 50.23 5.89 19.60
N ARG A 804 50.91 6.14 20.73
CA ARG A 804 50.38 5.85 22.09
C ARG A 804 49.35 6.88 22.56
N SER A 805 49.47 8.15 22.16
CA SER A 805 48.46 9.17 22.48
C SER A 805 47.16 8.94 21.70
N GLY A 806 47.25 8.54 20.42
CA GLY A 806 46.08 8.27 19.58
C GLY A 806 45.24 7.04 19.99
N SER A 807 45.86 6.00 20.57
CA SER A 807 45.12 4.83 21.07
C SER A 807 44.36 5.13 22.35
N SER A 808 44.94 5.87 23.29
CA SER A 808 44.28 6.30 24.53
C SER A 808 43.08 7.23 24.27
N GLN A 809 43.22 8.11 23.27
CA GLN A 809 42.13 8.97 22.82
C GLN A 809 40.97 8.15 22.22
N SER A 810 41.29 7.17 21.37
CA SER A 810 40.29 6.30 20.74
C SER A 810 39.53 5.41 21.74
N PHE A 811 40.19 4.92 22.81
CA PHE A 811 39.50 4.21 23.88
C PHE A 811 38.56 5.12 24.68
N SER A 812 38.98 6.36 24.94
CA SER A 812 38.17 7.33 25.68
C SER A 812 36.92 7.74 24.90
N GLU A 813 37.03 7.86 23.57
CA GLU A 813 35.91 8.12 22.66
C GLU A 813 34.82 7.05 22.75
N ASP A 814 35.17 5.76 22.65
CA ASP A 814 34.20 4.65 22.75
C ASP A 814 33.42 4.70 24.08
N ILE A 815 34.12 4.92 25.20
CA ILE A 815 33.49 5.01 26.52
C ILE A 815 32.62 6.25 26.65
N TRP A 816 33.06 7.38 26.09
CA TRP A 816 32.28 8.61 26.08
C TRP A 816 30.99 8.43 25.26
N LEU A 817 31.07 7.84 24.06
CA LEU A 817 29.91 7.52 23.23
C LEU A 817 28.91 6.61 23.93
N ALA A 818 29.38 5.57 24.63
CA ALA A 818 28.51 4.70 25.44
C ALA A 818 27.74 5.51 26.50
N LYS A 819 28.45 6.33 27.28
CA LYS A 819 27.85 7.16 28.33
C LYS A 819 26.83 8.13 27.77
N THR A 820 27.16 8.81 26.67
CA THR A 820 26.25 9.73 25.99
C THR A 820 24.99 9.00 25.51
N ALA A 821 25.14 7.82 24.90
CA ALA A 821 23.99 7.05 24.43
C ALA A 821 23.06 6.60 25.57
N PHE A 822 23.61 6.20 26.72
CA PHE A 822 22.80 5.87 27.91
C PHE A 822 22.21 7.12 28.59
N LEU A 823 22.91 8.25 28.58
CA LEU A 823 22.39 9.54 29.07
C LEU A 823 21.18 9.99 28.24
N GLU A 824 21.28 9.97 26.91
CA GLU A 824 20.17 10.31 26.00
C GLU A 824 18.99 9.36 26.18
N TRP A 825 19.26 8.06 26.34
CA TRP A 825 18.24 7.05 26.59
C TRP A 825 17.52 7.25 27.93
N ASN A 826 18.27 7.62 28.99
CA ASN A 826 17.70 7.92 30.31
C ASN A 826 16.94 9.26 30.33
N ALA A 827 17.40 10.27 29.58
CA ALA A 827 16.88 11.64 29.57
C ALA A 827 15.57 11.80 28.78
N ASN A 828 15.14 10.79 28.04
CA ASN A 828 13.99 10.89 27.14
C ASN A 828 12.85 9.94 27.57
N PRO A 829 11.98 10.34 28.53
CA PRO A 829 10.84 9.53 28.98
C PRO A 829 9.89 9.20 27.83
N TRP A 830 9.79 10.08 26.83
CA TRP A 830 9.01 9.84 25.62
C TRP A 830 9.67 8.84 24.67
N ALA A 831 11.00 8.66 24.67
CA ALA A 831 11.60 7.52 23.97
C ALA A 831 11.26 6.18 24.64
N ARG A 832 10.94 6.18 25.94
CA ARG A 832 10.50 5.01 26.71
C ARG A 832 9.04 4.63 26.43
N ILE A 833 8.21 5.58 25.99
CA ILE A 833 6.78 5.39 25.67
C ILE A 833 6.48 5.43 24.16
N ALA A 834 7.22 6.18 23.35
CA ALA A 834 7.00 6.37 21.91
C ALA A 834 7.79 5.41 21.00
N ARG A 835 8.66 4.56 21.58
CA ARG A 835 9.03 3.26 20.97
C ARG A 835 8.09 2.13 21.41
N ALA A 836 6.90 2.47 21.89
CA ALA A 836 5.77 1.54 21.96
C ALA A 836 5.22 1.34 20.55
N VAL A 837 4.93 0.08 20.25
CA VAL A 837 4.62 -0.49 18.93
C VAL A 837 5.86 -0.68 18.05
N CYS A 838 6.65 -1.70 18.38
CA CYS A 838 7.51 -2.49 17.49
C CYS A 838 7.91 -3.77 18.24
#